data_AF-A0A7V2VIJ3-F1
#
_entry.id   AF-A0A7V2VIJ3-F1
#
_cell.length_a   1.000
_cell.length_b   1.000
_cell.length_c   1.000
_cell.angle_alpha   90.00
_cell.angle_beta   90.00
_cell.angle_gamma   90.00
#
_symmetry.space_group_name_H-M   'P 1'
#
loop_
_entity.id
_entity.type
_entity.pdbx_description
1 polymer ?
#
loop_
_entity_poly.entity_id
_entity_poly.type
_entity_poly.pdbx_seq_one_letter_code
_entity_poly.pdbx_strand_id
1 'polypeptide(L)'
;AGTGDDAVYVSWHTNGYNGAARGTETYAHSGESLPRTQGSLTLCHTIHTEVVHDIRAGWDPFWTDRGEKTRNLGELRMLWDENESARIPGALTEIAFHDNPDDADALKEPAFQMLAARAVYQGIVKYFEERDGVSLTLLPEPPTHLVVQNAGGGQVRVSWQPSPTDTVGLVGDAATGYRVYTSTNGLGWSNGVSVTGTTAYTITNLVEGQLLFVRVSATNEGGESFSTETLAAHVEDGTGLLLVNGFDRLNSTMLIPENDPVEGNNLRMLLDRMNRYDYAIQHGETITYPFDSSSNEAVQEGIINLDDYGVVDWILGEESNQDETLNGTEQSLLSSYLEGGGALFISGAEIGWDLYHLGSSYDRAFYTTTLRAEYADDDAGTYEVAPVSGSILDGLPAFSFDALYDADYPDQIAPTNGSSATLTYSGGQGGVAAIQYQSEMAACPRLVYFGFPFETIRPEQRVDVMARVMSFLSPCLPQSLSTKIGSPAHLSAHNTPPPFAGSARVTGTDIERVEVQIQHPNGEYWADSAWVTPTTWLTASGGAVWTYTLPALSGDGDYYLRARAWTTDSISDTSPAEVVFTYDTLPPTATTLITPTSGITFPAVTSVSLMWEAVPADSGSPLAYVLELDGQLYTTTQAVYTTGYVAEGTHAWGVRVFDEAGNYSEWVTDTFAVVQHQVYLPLTARNFSPEGGGGGPCVDVILNGGFESDEGWLLNHATYTTTHVYSGTRSARVGTLWPGQVSYSSVAQTMALTEGITATLQLWLYPTGSDASDTHYIILYDGGGQRHDLEYWLGGAPPWQKRVYDLSDYLGQTVTLYVGTRNDGEDDTAMLYVDGVVLKVCP
;
A
#
# COMPACT_ATOMS: atom_id res chain seq x y z
N ALA A 1 -1.99 -10.11 -26.20
CA ALA A 1 -2.10 -9.31 -27.43
C ALA A 1 -0.69 -8.98 -27.92
N GLY A 2 -0.29 -9.50 -29.08
CA GLY A 2 1.07 -9.38 -29.60
C GLY A 2 1.07 -9.70 -31.07
N THR A 3 0.55 -8.76 -31.87
CA THR A 3 0.62 -8.54 -33.34
C THR A 3 -0.63 -7.74 -33.70
N GLY A 4 -0.57 -6.85 -34.70
CA GLY A 4 -1.66 -5.94 -35.07
C GLY A 4 -2.96 -6.58 -35.58
N ASP A 5 -3.16 -7.88 -35.37
CA ASP A 5 -4.29 -8.67 -35.88
C ASP A 5 -5.52 -8.66 -34.94
N ASP A 6 -5.40 -8.14 -33.71
CA ASP A 6 -6.48 -8.04 -32.70
C ASP A 6 -6.87 -6.59 -32.35
N ALA A 7 -6.66 -5.64 -33.27
CA ALA A 7 -7.08 -4.26 -33.07
C ALA A 7 -8.50 -4.02 -33.58
N VAL A 8 -9.27 -3.20 -32.87
CA VAL A 8 -10.51 -2.58 -33.36
C VAL A 8 -10.44 -1.07 -33.17
N TYR A 9 -11.12 -0.32 -34.03
CA TYR A 9 -11.31 1.11 -33.89
C TYR A 9 -12.76 1.39 -33.51
N VAL A 10 -12.98 1.93 -32.31
CA VAL A 10 -14.29 2.35 -31.85
C VAL A 10 -14.27 3.86 -31.65
N SER A 11 -15.13 4.56 -32.38
CA SER A 11 -15.31 5.99 -32.25
C SER A 11 -16.56 6.30 -31.46
N TRP A 12 -16.39 7.05 -30.37
CA TRP A 12 -17.47 7.42 -29.46
C TRP A 12 -17.90 8.86 -29.73
N HIS A 13 -19.15 9.06 -30.13
CA HIS A 13 -19.71 10.36 -30.47
C HIS A 13 -21.07 10.59 -29.82
N THR A 14 -21.49 11.85 -29.86
CA THR A 14 -22.87 12.27 -29.63
C THR A 14 -23.31 13.14 -30.80
N ASN A 15 -24.59 13.07 -31.16
CA ASN A 15 -25.07 13.68 -32.39
C ASN A 15 -25.91 14.94 -32.14
N GLY A 16 -26.09 15.74 -33.18
CA GLY A 16 -27.02 16.86 -33.20
C GLY A 16 -27.72 16.96 -34.56
N TYR A 17 -29.01 17.29 -34.58
CA TYR A 17 -29.78 17.43 -35.82
C TYR A 17 -30.77 18.59 -35.84
N ASN A 18 -31.80 18.54 -34.98
CA ASN A 18 -32.92 19.50 -35.01
C ASN A 18 -33.53 19.75 -33.63
N GLY A 19 -32.87 19.32 -32.56
CA GLY A 19 -33.33 19.37 -31.18
C GLY A 19 -34.42 18.37 -30.79
N ALA A 20 -34.92 17.56 -31.72
CA ALA A 20 -35.98 16.57 -31.47
C ALA A 20 -35.57 15.12 -31.79
N ALA A 21 -34.51 14.92 -32.58
CA ALA A 21 -33.96 13.59 -32.79
C ALA A 21 -33.32 13.08 -31.50
N ARG A 22 -33.57 11.83 -31.15
CA ARG A 22 -33.04 11.19 -29.95
C ARG A 22 -32.75 9.71 -30.16
N GLY A 23 -31.95 9.13 -29.29
CA GLY A 23 -31.56 7.71 -29.29
C GLY A 23 -30.23 7.40 -29.98
N THR A 24 -29.90 6.12 -30.07
CA THR A 24 -28.57 5.63 -30.51
C THR A 24 -28.55 5.23 -31.99
N GLU A 25 -27.48 5.59 -32.70
CA GLU A 25 -27.17 5.09 -34.05
C GLU A 25 -25.69 4.73 -34.18
N THR A 26 -25.37 3.67 -34.91
CA THR A 26 -23.98 3.21 -35.10
C THR A 26 -23.67 3.09 -36.59
N TYR A 27 -22.45 3.46 -36.98
CA TYR A 27 -22.00 3.56 -38.35
C TYR A 27 -20.79 2.66 -38.62
N ALA A 28 -20.84 1.92 -39.72
CA ALA A 28 -19.66 1.36 -40.39
C ALA A 28 -19.34 2.15 -41.68
N HIS A 29 -18.12 1.99 -42.22
CA HIS A 29 -17.77 2.61 -43.51
C HIS A 29 -18.68 2.11 -44.64
N SER A 30 -19.08 3.00 -45.55
CA SER A 30 -19.97 2.65 -46.68
C SER A 30 -19.27 1.84 -47.78
N GLY A 31 -17.93 1.85 -47.83
CA GLY A 31 -17.16 1.30 -48.94
C GLY A 31 -17.00 2.28 -50.12
N GLU A 32 -17.48 3.51 -49.96
CA GLU A 32 -17.23 4.59 -50.90
C GLU A 32 -15.79 5.11 -50.78
N SER A 33 -15.15 5.46 -51.90
CA SER A 33 -13.76 5.93 -52.00
C SER A 33 -12.68 4.88 -51.66
N LEU A 34 -12.82 4.14 -50.56
CA LEU A 34 -11.99 2.98 -50.19
C LEU A 34 -12.89 1.81 -49.77
N PRO A 35 -12.47 0.55 -49.96
CA PRO A 35 -13.20 -0.60 -49.44
C PRO A 35 -13.42 -0.51 -47.92
N ARG A 36 -14.55 -1.03 -47.44
CA ARG A 36 -14.76 -1.20 -45.99
C ARG A 36 -13.86 -2.30 -45.47
N THR A 37 -13.19 -2.05 -44.36
CA THR A 37 -12.40 -3.07 -43.65
C THR A 37 -13.29 -4.22 -43.19
N GLN A 38 -12.82 -5.45 -43.43
CA GLN A 38 -13.49 -6.67 -42.98
C GLN A 38 -13.73 -6.64 -41.46
N GLY A 39 -14.83 -7.23 -40.99
CA GLY A 39 -15.21 -7.20 -39.58
C GLY A 39 -15.97 -5.94 -39.13
N SER A 40 -15.86 -4.81 -39.84
CA SER A 40 -16.48 -3.54 -39.42
C SER A 40 -18.01 -3.59 -39.28
N LEU A 41 -18.70 -4.40 -40.10
CA LEU A 41 -20.15 -4.59 -39.97
C LEU A 41 -20.52 -5.39 -38.71
N THR A 42 -19.78 -6.46 -38.42
CA THR A 42 -19.99 -7.27 -37.21
C THR A 42 -19.68 -6.47 -35.95
N LEU A 43 -18.60 -5.69 -35.95
CA LEU A 43 -18.26 -4.79 -34.85
C LEU A 43 -19.35 -3.73 -34.64
N CYS A 44 -19.84 -3.11 -35.72
CA CYS A 44 -20.97 -2.18 -35.68
C CYS A 44 -22.22 -2.84 -35.09
N HIS A 45 -22.56 -4.05 -35.54
CA HIS A 45 -23.73 -4.78 -35.09
C HIS A 45 -23.70 -5.13 -33.60
N THR A 46 -22.59 -5.71 -33.15
CA THR A 46 -22.41 -6.17 -31.76
C THR A 46 -22.40 -5.00 -30.78
N ILE A 47 -21.68 -3.92 -31.08
CA ILE A 47 -21.71 -2.68 -30.26
C ILE A 47 -23.10 -2.06 -30.25
N HIS A 48 -23.75 -1.91 -31.42
CA HIS A 48 -25.05 -1.27 -31.50
C HIS A 48 -26.12 -2.02 -30.72
N THR A 49 -26.17 -3.34 -30.91
CA THR A 49 -27.13 -4.21 -30.25
C THR A 49 -26.97 -4.15 -28.74
N GLU A 50 -25.73 -4.18 -28.24
CA GLU A 50 -25.46 -4.13 -26.81
C GLU A 50 -25.82 -2.79 -26.19
N VAL A 51 -25.36 -1.68 -26.77
CA VAL A 51 -25.65 -0.34 -26.26
C VAL A 51 -27.16 -0.07 -26.20
N VAL A 52 -27.90 -0.43 -27.26
CA VAL A 52 -29.37 -0.26 -27.28
C VAL A 52 -30.05 -1.17 -26.26
N HIS A 53 -29.58 -2.41 -26.11
CA HIS A 53 -30.11 -3.34 -25.12
C HIS A 53 -29.93 -2.79 -23.70
N ASP A 54 -28.71 -2.40 -23.35
CA ASP A 54 -28.36 -1.97 -22.00
C ASP A 54 -29.04 -0.65 -21.62
N ILE A 55 -29.09 0.31 -22.53
CA ILE A 55 -29.81 1.57 -22.26
C ILE A 55 -31.30 1.28 -22.05
N ARG A 56 -31.89 0.34 -22.79
CA ARG A 56 -33.31 -0.04 -22.58
C ARG A 56 -33.56 -0.78 -21.29
N ALA A 57 -32.64 -1.65 -20.89
CA ALA A 57 -32.79 -2.46 -19.69
C ALA A 57 -32.46 -1.69 -18.41
N GLY A 58 -31.46 -0.80 -18.44
CA GLY A 58 -30.93 -0.12 -17.26
C GLY A 58 -31.24 1.38 -17.16
N TRP A 59 -31.75 2.03 -18.21
CA TRP A 59 -31.96 3.49 -18.20
C TRP A 59 -33.36 3.92 -18.67
N ASP A 60 -33.69 3.72 -19.94
CA ASP A 60 -34.98 4.11 -20.54
C ASP A 60 -35.55 2.97 -21.40
N PRO A 61 -36.58 2.24 -20.95
CA PRO A 61 -37.15 1.13 -21.72
C PRO A 61 -37.74 1.55 -23.08
N PHE A 62 -37.96 2.85 -23.30
CA PHE A 62 -38.43 3.41 -24.56
C PHE A 62 -37.32 4.09 -25.36
N TRP A 63 -36.05 3.88 -25.01
CA TRP A 63 -34.92 4.45 -25.73
C TRP A 63 -35.00 4.15 -27.22
N THR A 64 -34.81 5.21 -28.02
CA THR A 64 -35.00 5.12 -29.47
C THR A 64 -33.81 4.41 -30.10
N ASP A 65 -34.08 3.26 -30.72
CA ASP A 65 -33.12 2.59 -31.59
C ASP A 65 -33.22 3.20 -32.98
N ARG A 66 -32.16 3.88 -33.42
CA ARG A 66 -32.09 4.51 -34.74
C ARG A 66 -31.36 3.65 -35.77
N GLY A 67 -30.94 2.45 -35.37
CA GLY A 67 -30.37 1.40 -36.19
C GLY A 67 -28.91 1.58 -36.57
N GLU A 68 -28.37 0.50 -37.10
CA GLU A 68 -27.07 0.41 -37.74
C GLU A 68 -27.10 1.06 -39.15
N LYS A 69 -26.03 1.77 -39.49
CA LYS A 69 -25.93 2.60 -40.69
C LYS A 69 -24.58 2.44 -41.36
N THR A 70 -24.50 2.94 -42.59
CA THR A 70 -23.22 3.07 -43.29
C THR A 70 -23.04 4.48 -43.84
N ARG A 71 -21.82 5.02 -43.72
CA ARG A 71 -21.48 6.36 -44.23
C ARG A 71 -19.98 6.46 -44.53
N ASN A 72 -19.62 7.33 -45.46
CA ASN A 72 -18.22 7.62 -45.81
C ASN A 72 -17.60 8.65 -44.84
N LEU A 73 -17.41 8.23 -43.58
CA LEU A 73 -16.80 9.05 -42.52
C LEU A 73 -15.27 8.95 -42.60
N GLY A 74 -14.58 10.08 -42.45
CA GLY A 74 -13.12 10.15 -42.63
C GLY A 74 -12.35 9.21 -41.71
N GLU A 75 -12.78 9.12 -40.45
CA GLU A 75 -12.16 8.25 -39.44
C GLU A 75 -12.36 6.76 -39.70
N LEU A 76 -13.48 6.35 -40.31
CA LEU A 76 -13.74 4.95 -40.66
C LEU A 76 -13.16 4.57 -42.03
N ARG A 77 -13.12 5.54 -42.97
CA ARG A 77 -12.58 5.34 -44.33
C ARG A 77 -11.10 4.98 -44.31
N MET A 78 -10.32 5.58 -43.41
CA MET A 78 -8.86 5.42 -43.38
C MET A 78 -8.38 4.16 -42.66
N LEU A 79 -9.29 3.30 -42.19
CA LEU A 79 -8.96 2.03 -41.51
C LEU A 79 -8.70 0.87 -42.48
N TRP A 80 -8.86 1.11 -43.78
CA TRP A 80 -8.53 0.15 -44.83
C TRP A 80 -7.11 0.38 -45.34
N ASP A 81 -6.38 -0.72 -45.53
CA ASP A 81 -5.06 -0.76 -46.15
C ASP A 81 -4.96 -1.91 -47.17
N GLU A 82 -4.08 -1.77 -48.16
CA GLU A 82 -3.77 -2.83 -49.11
C GLU A 82 -3.12 -4.03 -48.39
N ASN A 83 -2.27 -3.75 -47.39
CA ASN A 83 -1.73 -4.74 -46.48
C ASN A 83 -2.81 -5.19 -45.49
N GLU A 84 -3.18 -6.47 -45.55
CA GLU A 84 -4.21 -7.06 -44.70
C GLU A 84 -3.88 -6.96 -43.20
N SER A 85 -2.60 -7.08 -42.83
CA SER A 85 -2.14 -6.97 -41.43
C SER A 85 -2.14 -5.54 -40.88
N ALA A 86 -2.50 -4.54 -41.70
CA ALA A 86 -2.60 -3.14 -41.31
C ALA A 86 -4.05 -2.63 -41.30
N ARG A 87 -5.01 -3.51 -41.62
CA ARG A 87 -6.44 -3.19 -41.62
C ARG A 87 -6.98 -3.26 -40.20
N ILE A 88 -7.84 -2.30 -39.85
CA ILE A 88 -8.50 -2.26 -38.53
C ILE A 88 -10.02 -2.22 -38.73
N PRO A 89 -10.80 -3.19 -38.24
CA PRO A 89 -12.26 -3.09 -38.20
C PRO A 89 -12.70 -1.85 -37.42
N GLY A 90 -13.68 -1.10 -37.94
CA GLY A 90 -14.08 0.17 -37.37
C GLY A 90 -15.58 0.37 -37.23
N ALA A 91 -16.02 0.91 -36.10
CA ALA A 91 -17.38 1.37 -35.86
C ALA A 91 -17.37 2.76 -35.20
N LEU A 92 -18.34 3.60 -35.55
CA LEU A 92 -18.63 4.85 -34.85
C LEU A 92 -20.01 4.78 -34.23
N THR A 93 -20.13 5.04 -32.94
CA THR A 93 -21.41 5.07 -32.24
C THR A 93 -21.76 6.50 -31.86
N GLU A 94 -22.90 6.96 -32.32
CA GLU A 94 -23.60 8.11 -31.76
C GLU A 94 -24.45 7.61 -30.60
N ILE A 95 -23.98 7.80 -29.37
CA ILE A 95 -24.62 7.23 -28.17
C ILE A 95 -26.01 7.83 -27.95
N ALA A 96 -26.10 9.16 -28.07
CA ALA A 96 -27.31 9.94 -27.86
C ALA A 96 -27.22 11.29 -28.61
N PHE A 97 -28.29 12.07 -28.61
CA PHE A 97 -28.34 13.40 -29.27
C PHE A 97 -28.18 14.54 -28.26
N HIS A 98 -27.04 15.24 -28.28
CA HIS A 98 -26.74 16.32 -27.33
C HIS A 98 -27.59 17.59 -27.55
N ASP A 99 -28.29 17.70 -28.69
CA ASP A 99 -29.23 18.80 -28.94
C ASP A 99 -30.68 18.47 -28.51
N ASN A 100 -30.96 17.22 -28.13
CA ASN A 100 -32.23 16.81 -27.55
C ASN A 100 -32.18 16.89 -26.01
N PRO A 101 -33.17 17.49 -25.34
CA PRO A 101 -33.12 17.68 -23.89
C PRO A 101 -32.98 16.38 -23.07
N ASP A 102 -33.79 15.36 -23.35
CA ASP A 102 -33.80 14.11 -22.58
C ASP A 102 -32.46 13.37 -22.72
N ASP A 103 -31.95 13.27 -23.95
CA ASP A 103 -30.66 12.64 -24.24
C ASP A 103 -29.49 13.47 -23.67
N ALA A 104 -29.57 14.80 -23.72
CA ALA A 104 -28.55 15.68 -23.13
C ALA A 104 -28.50 15.57 -21.60
N ASP A 105 -29.63 15.37 -20.94
CA ASP A 105 -29.67 15.15 -19.50
C ASP A 105 -29.13 13.76 -19.14
N ALA A 106 -29.44 12.72 -19.92
CA ALA A 106 -28.79 11.41 -19.77
C ALA A 106 -27.26 11.50 -19.94
N LEU A 107 -26.77 12.23 -20.95
CA LEU A 107 -25.34 12.42 -21.19
C LEU A 107 -24.61 13.15 -20.06
N LYS A 108 -25.32 13.89 -19.21
CA LYS A 108 -24.76 14.57 -18.03
C LYS A 108 -24.68 13.67 -16.81
N GLU A 109 -25.28 12.48 -16.84
CA GLU A 109 -25.35 11.58 -15.71
C GLU A 109 -24.18 10.57 -15.73
N PRO A 110 -23.29 10.57 -14.70
CA PRO A 110 -22.21 9.59 -14.59
C PRO A 110 -22.67 8.14 -14.70
N ALA A 111 -23.81 7.78 -14.10
CA ALA A 111 -24.36 6.42 -14.17
C ALA A 111 -24.74 6.00 -15.61
N PHE A 112 -25.30 6.91 -16.41
CA PHE A 112 -25.60 6.65 -17.82
C PHE A 112 -24.30 6.46 -18.63
N GLN A 113 -23.29 7.30 -18.38
CA GLN A 113 -21.99 7.19 -19.06
C GLN A 113 -21.30 5.86 -18.73
N MET A 114 -21.34 5.42 -17.47
CA MET A 114 -20.79 4.13 -17.05
C MET A 114 -21.54 2.96 -17.70
N LEU A 115 -22.87 3.01 -17.73
CA LEU A 115 -23.70 2.01 -18.41
C LEU A 115 -23.36 1.92 -19.92
N ALA A 116 -23.29 3.06 -20.61
CA ALA A 116 -22.96 3.08 -22.03
C ALA A 116 -21.52 2.59 -22.30
N ALA A 117 -20.57 2.96 -21.44
CA ALA A 117 -19.17 2.57 -21.58
C ALA A 117 -19.00 1.06 -21.41
N ARG A 118 -19.68 0.48 -20.41
CA ARG A 118 -19.74 -0.96 -20.19
C ARG A 118 -20.37 -1.68 -21.39
N ALA A 119 -21.49 -1.19 -21.91
CA ALA A 119 -22.17 -1.79 -23.07
C ALA A 119 -21.29 -1.76 -24.34
N VAL A 120 -20.51 -0.69 -24.55
CA VAL A 120 -19.53 -0.65 -25.66
C VAL A 120 -18.43 -1.70 -25.45
N TYR A 121 -17.89 -1.83 -24.24
CA TYR A 121 -16.91 -2.88 -23.90
C TYR A 121 -17.49 -4.28 -24.15
N GLN A 122 -18.68 -4.58 -23.65
CA GLN A 122 -19.36 -5.87 -23.84
C GLN A 122 -19.62 -6.14 -25.34
N GLY A 123 -20.01 -5.13 -26.11
CA GLY A 123 -20.14 -5.23 -27.56
C GLY A 123 -18.83 -5.58 -28.27
N ILE A 124 -17.70 -5.01 -27.81
CA ILE A 124 -16.36 -5.38 -28.31
C ILE A 124 -16.03 -6.83 -27.97
N VAL A 125 -16.33 -7.31 -26.75
CA VAL A 125 -16.12 -8.71 -26.37
C VAL A 125 -16.94 -9.63 -27.28
N LYS A 126 -18.22 -9.33 -27.48
CA LYS A 126 -19.13 -10.10 -28.36
C LYS A 126 -18.66 -10.13 -29.81
N TYR A 127 -18.04 -9.04 -30.29
CA TYR A 127 -17.39 -9.04 -31.61
C TYR A 127 -16.29 -10.09 -31.71
N PHE A 128 -15.40 -10.18 -30.72
CA PHE A 128 -14.32 -11.17 -30.71
C PHE A 128 -14.83 -12.60 -30.50
N GLU A 129 -15.86 -12.80 -29.68
CA GLU A 129 -16.55 -14.09 -29.56
C GLU A 129 -17.07 -14.58 -30.92
N GLU A 130 -17.77 -13.71 -31.67
CA GLU A 130 -18.30 -14.06 -32.99
C GLU A 130 -17.19 -14.27 -34.03
N ARG A 131 -16.19 -13.37 -34.05
CA ARG A 131 -15.07 -13.41 -35.02
C ARG A 131 -14.27 -14.70 -34.88
N ASP A 132 -13.98 -15.10 -33.65
CA ASP A 132 -13.06 -16.20 -33.36
C ASP A 132 -13.79 -17.51 -33.06
N GLY A 133 -15.11 -17.48 -32.91
CA GLY A 133 -15.93 -18.67 -32.61
C GLY A 133 -15.65 -19.24 -31.22
N VAL A 134 -15.37 -18.36 -30.26
CA VAL A 134 -15.04 -18.69 -28.87
C VAL A 134 -16.11 -18.12 -27.93
N SER A 135 -16.12 -18.60 -26.68
CA SER A 135 -16.88 -17.97 -25.61
C SER A 135 -15.89 -17.23 -24.72
N LEU A 136 -16.10 -15.94 -24.56
CA LEU A 136 -15.31 -15.05 -23.71
C LEU A 136 -16.11 -14.72 -22.45
N THR A 137 -15.38 -14.37 -21.40
CA THR A 137 -15.96 -13.94 -20.12
C THR A 137 -15.87 -12.43 -20.06
N LEU A 138 -16.91 -11.78 -19.54
CA LEU A 138 -16.90 -10.35 -19.24
C LEU A 138 -16.13 -10.11 -17.94
N LEU A 139 -15.33 -9.05 -17.88
CA LEU A 139 -14.69 -8.64 -16.62
C LEU A 139 -15.76 -8.41 -15.53
N PRO A 140 -15.46 -8.69 -14.25
CA PRO A 140 -16.43 -8.55 -13.17
C PRO A 140 -16.66 -7.09 -12.78
N GLU A 141 -17.76 -6.79 -12.10
CA GLU A 141 -17.94 -5.50 -11.41
C GLU A 141 -17.02 -5.39 -10.17
N PRO A 142 -16.81 -4.19 -9.60
CA PRO A 142 -16.13 -4.05 -8.32
C PRO A 142 -16.80 -4.89 -7.22
N PRO A 143 -16.03 -5.45 -6.27
CA PRO A 143 -16.58 -5.98 -5.02
C PRO A 143 -17.30 -4.88 -4.24
N THR A 144 -18.10 -5.25 -3.24
CA THR A 144 -18.84 -4.30 -2.40
C THR A 144 -18.62 -4.60 -0.92
N HIS A 145 -19.12 -3.76 -0.02
CA HIS A 145 -19.10 -3.97 1.43
C HIS A 145 -17.66 -4.15 1.99
N LEU A 146 -16.73 -3.28 1.59
CA LEU A 146 -15.35 -3.40 2.03
C LEU A 146 -15.25 -3.14 3.55
N VAL A 147 -14.47 -3.98 4.22
CA VAL A 147 -14.19 -3.90 5.65
C VAL A 147 -12.70 -4.13 5.88
N VAL A 148 -12.07 -3.28 6.69
CA VAL A 148 -10.65 -3.34 7.07
C VAL A 148 -10.55 -3.28 8.59
N GLN A 149 -10.24 -4.42 9.22
CA GLN A 149 -10.25 -4.58 10.68
C GLN A 149 -8.90 -5.07 11.23
N ASN A 150 -8.45 -4.51 12.33
CA ASN A 150 -7.34 -5.05 13.11
C ASN A 150 -7.69 -6.44 13.65
N ALA A 151 -6.83 -7.41 13.39
CA ALA A 151 -6.96 -8.79 13.87
C ALA A 151 -5.99 -9.12 15.04
N GLY A 152 -5.19 -8.13 15.46
CA GLY A 152 -4.20 -8.23 16.52
C GLY A 152 -2.86 -8.82 16.06
N GLY A 153 -1.79 -8.60 16.84
CA GLY A 153 -0.46 -9.17 16.57
C GLY A 153 0.17 -8.70 15.25
N GLY A 154 -0.08 -7.45 14.85
CA GLY A 154 0.40 -6.90 13.57
C GLY A 154 -0.33 -7.49 12.35
N GLN A 155 -1.62 -7.80 12.50
CA GLN A 155 -2.46 -8.32 11.42
C GLN A 155 -3.68 -7.45 11.19
N VAL A 156 -4.05 -7.28 9.92
CA VAL A 156 -5.28 -6.61 9.48
C VAL A 156 -6.05 -7.54 8.58
N ARG A 157 -7.30 -7.83 8.94
CA ARG A 157 -8.25 -8.59 8.13
C ARG A 157 -9.02 -7.64 7.21
N VAL A 158 -8.93 -7.92 5.92
CA VAL A 158 -9.70 -7.27 4.86
C VAL A 158 -10.80 -8.24 4.45
N SER A 159 -12.05 -7.80 4.36
CA SER A 159 -13.16 -8.61 3.84
C SER A 159 -14.12 -7.78 2.99
N TRP A 160 -14.82 -8.46 2.08
CA TRP A 160 -15.75 -7.86 1.13
C TRP A 160 -16.87 -8.83 0.77
N GLN A 161 -17.88 -8.34 0.06
CA GLN A 161 -18.85 -9.15 -0.65
C GLN A 161 -18.48 -9.35 -2.12
N PRO A 162 -18.87 -10.48 -2.74
CA PRO A 162 -18.64 -10.72 -4.17
C PRO A 162 -19.22 -9.62 -5.06
N SER A 163 -18.59 -9.43 -6.23
CA SER A 163 -19.10 -8.55 -7.28
C SER A 163 -20.56 -8.87 -7.62
N PRO A 164 -21.42 -7.85 -7.81
CA PRO A 164 -22.77 -8.08 -8.27
C PRO A 164 -22.76 -8.72 -9.66
N THR A 165 -23.75 -9.57 -9.89
CA THR A 165 -24.04 -10.20 -11.18
C THR A 165 -25.52 -10.09 -11.45
N ASP A 166 -25.93 -10.11 -12.71
CA ASP A 166 -27.33 -10.14 -13.07
C ASP A 166 -27.65 -11.27 -14.07
N THR A 167 -28.92 -11.33 -14.48
CA THR A 167 -29.39 -12.25 -15.53
C THR A 167 -29.88 -11.49 -16.77
N VAL A 168 -29.81 -10.16 -16.74
CA VAL A 168 -30.31 -9.28 -17.80
C VAL A 168 -29.21 -8.82 -18.74
N GLY A 169 -27.94 -8.97 -18.36
CA GLY A 169 -26.76 -8.62 -19.15
C GLY A 169 -26.20 -7.21 -18.92
N LEU A 170 -26.62 -6.48 -17.88
CA LEU A 170 -26.18 -5.09 -17.65
C LEU A 170 -24.81 -4.97 -16.98
N VAL A 171 -24.33 -6.05 -16.36
CA VAL A 171 -23.07 -6.07 -15.60
C VAL A 171 -22.15 -7.20 -16.04
N GLY A 172 -20.93 -7.18 -15.53
CA GLY A 172 -19.92 -8.22 -15.75
C GLY A 172 -20.29 -9.63 -15.28
N ASP A 173 -19.49 -10.63 -15.73
CA ASP A 173 -19.61 -12.01 -15.24
C ASP A 173 -19.04 -12.14 -13.82
N ALA A 174 -19.41 -13.23 -13.13
CA ALA A 174 -18.97 -13.49 -11.77
C ALA A 174 -17.43 -13.48 -11.61
N ALA A 175 -16.96 -12.93 -10.49
CA ALA A 175 -15.57 -12.98 -10.09
C ALA A 175 -15.13 -14.41 -9.76
N THR A 176 -13.93 -14.80 -10.17
CA THR A 176 -13.29 -16.08 -9.80
C THR A 176 -12.12 -15.89 -8.83
N GLY A 177 -11.66 -14.65 -8.68
CA GLY A 177 -10.66 -14.21 -7.72
C GLY A 177 -10.78 -12.72 -7.45
N TYR A 178 -9.87 -12.23 -6.61
CA TYR A 178 -9.78 -10.82 -6.21
C TYR A 178 -8.32 -10.42 -6.10
N ARG A 179 -8.04 -9.11 -6.07
CA ARG A 179 -6.73 -8.57 -5.77
C ARG A 179 -6.84 -7.52 -4.67
N VAL A 180 -6.09 -7.73 -3.59
CA VAL A 180 -6.05 -6.80 -2.44
C VAL A 180 -4.84 -5.90 -2.58
N TYR A 181 -5.08 -4.59 -2.67
CA TYR A 181 -4.05 -3.58 -2.79
C TYR A 181 -3.84 -2.89 -1.46
N THR A 182 -2.58 -2.63 -1.13
CA THR A 182 -2.18 -1.82 0.03
C THR A 182 -1.43 -0.57 -0.37
N SER A 183 -1.53 0.48 0.44
CA SER A 183 -0.80 1.73 0.32
C SER A 183 -0.46 2.32 1.69
N THR A 184 0.63 3.09 1.78
CA THR A 184 1.01 3.83 2.99
C THR A 184 0.53 5.28 2.98
N ASN A 185 -0.04 5.75 1.86
CA ASN A 185 -0.52 7.13 1.68
C ASN A 185 -1.84 7.24 0.92
N GLY A 186 -2.46 6.11 0.54
CA GLY A 186 -3.70 6.05 -0.23
C GLY A 186 -3.58 6.43 -1.71
N LEU A 187 -2.41 6.92 -2.16
CA LEU A 187 -2.17 7.39 -3.54
C LEU A 187 -1.31 6.41 -4.35
N GLY A 188 -0.23 5.91 -3.73
CA GLY A 188 0.69 4.96 -4.33
C GLY A 188 0.34 3.54 -3.91
N TRP A 189 -0.12 2.72 -4.84
CA TRP A 189 -0.61 1.36 -4.56
C TRP A 189 0.45 0.30 -4.87
N SER A 190 0.49 -0.75 -4.05
CA SER A 190 1.28 -1.95 -4.35
C SER A 190 0.78 -2.67 -5.61
N ASN A 191 1.50 -3.70 -6.07
CA ASN A 191 1.04 -4.54 -7.20
C ASN A 191 -0.17 -5.44 -6.86
N GLY A 192 -0.64 -5.36 -5.61
CA GLY A 192 -1.72 -6.16 -5.06
C GLY A 192 -1.37 -7.64 -4.85
N VAL A 193 -2.12 -8.29 -3.96
CA VAL A 193 -2.03 -9.73 -3.68
C VAL A 193 -3.26 -10.42 -4.24
N SER A 194 -3.06 -11.45 -5.08
CA SER A 194 -4.16 -12.26 -5.61
C SER A 194 -4.76 -13.16 -4.53
N VAL A 195 -6.08 -13.19 -4.46
CA VAL A 195 -6.89 -13.94 -3.49
C VAL A 195 -7.95 -14.74 -4.25
N THR A 196 -8.02 -16.05 -4.03
CA THR A 196 -8.96 -16.94 -4.74
C THR A 196 -9.70 -17.84 -3.77
N GLY A 197 -10.98 -18.13 -4.05
CA GLY A 197 -11.79 -19.07 -3.25
C GLY A 197 -12.25 -18.53 -1.88
N THR A 198 -12.09 -17.24 -1.62
CA THR A 198 -12.52 -16.55 -0.40
C THR A 198 -12.78 -15.07 -0.69
N THR A 199 -13.56 -14.40 0.17
CA THR A 199 -13.81 -12.95 0.13
C THR A 199 -13.21 -12.23 1.34
N ALA A 200 -12.12 -12.80 1.87
CA ALA A 200 -11.36 -12.21 2.95
C ALA A 200 -9.88 -12.55 2.83
N TYR A 201 -9.04 -11.63 3.26
CA TYR A 201 -7.58 -11.76 3.28
C TYR A 201 -7.01 -11.11 4.54
N THR A 202 -6.10 -11.80 5.21
CA THR A 202 -5.39 -11.26 6.37
C THR A 202 -3.99 -10.83 5.95
N ILE A 203 -3.75 -9.53 6.03
CA ILE A 203 -2.43 -8.93 5.87
C ILE A 203 -1.69 -9.16 7.19
N THR A 204 -0.47 -9.70 7.11
CA THR A 204 0.34 -10.05 8.27
C THR A 204 1.67 -9.30 8.27
N ASN A 205 2.39 -9.38 9.39
CA ASN A 205 3.69 -8.72 9.58
C ASN A 205 3.62 -7.19 9.43
N LEU A 206 2.48 -6.59 9.78
CA LEU A 206 2.31 -5.14 9.83
C LEU A 206 2.97 -4.57 11.08
N VAL A 207 3.50 -3.36 10.95
CA VAL A 207 4.14 -2.66 12.06
C VAL A 207 3.05 -2.02 12.92
N GLU A 208 3.09 -2.24 14.22
CA GLU A 208 2.23 -1.52 15.17
C GLU A 208 2.44 0.00 15.05
N GLY A 209 1.36 0.76 14.99
CA GLY A 209 1.33 2.19 14.70
C GLY A 209 1.34 2.54 13.19
N GLN A 210 1.35 1.55 12.30
CA GLN A 210 1.32 1.80 10.87
C GLN A 210 -0.09 2.22 10.42
N LEU A 211 -0.17 3.33 9.67
CA LEU A 211 -1.35 3.64 8.87
C LEU A 211 -1.28 2.87 7.54
N LEU A 212 -2.33 2.11 7.25
CA LEU A 212 -2.44 1.25 6.08
C LEU A 212 -3.74 1.56 5.34
N PHE A 213 -3.64 1.87 4.06
CA PHE A 213 -4.78 2.02 3.16
C PHE A 213 -4.96 0.75 2.32
N VAL A 214 -6.21 0.39 2.06
CA VAL A 214 -6.59 -0.84 1.37
C VAL A 214 -7.72 -0.57 0.37
N ARG A 215 -7.64 -1.20 -0.79
CA ARG A 215 -8.76 -1.35 -1.75
C ARG A 215 -8.71 -2.72 -2.40
N VAL A 216 -9.84 -3.18 -2.95
CA VAL A 216 -9.94 -4.52 -3.55
C VAL A 216 -10.54 -4.44 -4.94
N SER A 217 -10.02 -5.21 -5.89
CA SER A 217 -10.63 -5.44 -7.20
C SER A 217 -11.05 -6.91 -7.34
N ALA A 218 -11.99 -7.18 -8.23
CA ALA A 218 -12.38 -8.51 -8.63
C ALA A 218 -11.68 -8.92 -9.92
N THR A 219 -11.41 -10.20 -10.08
CA THR A 219 -10.75 -10.76 -11.27
C THR A 219 -11.48 -12.00 -11.78
N ASN A 220 -11.53 -12.16 -13.10
CA ASN A 220 -11.86 -13.41 -13.77
C ASN A 220 -11.07 -13.52 -15.10
N GLU A 221 -11.40 -14.49 -15.95
CA GLU A 221 -10.74 -14.66 -17.25
C GLU A 221 -10.96 -13.48 -18.22
N GLY A 222 -12.02 -12.67 -17.99
CA GLY A 222 -12.33 -11.46 -18.74
C GLY A 222 -11.50 -10.24 -18.36
N GLY A 223 -10.86 -10.26 -17.18
CA GLY A 223 -9.98 -9.20 -16.71
C GLY A 223 -10.17 -8.86 -15.24
N GLU A 224 -9.81 -7.62 -14.90
CA GLU A 224 -9.84 -7.06 -13.56
C GLU A 224 -10.78 -5.85 -13.52
N SER A 225 -11.62 -5.78 -12.48
CA SER A 225 -12.61 -4.71 -12.30
C SER A 225 -11.95 -3.39 -11.88
N PHE A 226 -12.74 -2.31 -11.84
CA PHE A 226 -12.40 -1.17 -10.98
C PHE A 226 -12.32 -1.61 -9.50
N SER A 227 -11.61 -0.85 -8.67
CA SER A 227 -11.52 -1.16 -7.26
C SER A 227 -12.79 -0.73 -6.50
N THR A 228 -12.97 -1.29 -5.31
CA THR A 228 -13.74 -0.68 -4.23
C THR A 228 -13.26 0.75 -3.93
N GLU A 229 -13.98 1.44 -3.05
CA GLU A 229 -13.47 2.59 -2.31
C GLU A 229 -12.14 2.29 -1.58
N THR A 230 -11.47 3.35 -1.14
CA THR A 230 -10.28 3.26 -0.30
C THR A 230 -10.67 3.34 1.17
N LEU A 231 -10.32 2.29 1.91
CA LEU A 231 -10.48 2.21 3.35
C LEU A 231 -9.11 2.12 4.04
N ALA A 232 -9.08 2.27 5.37
CA ALA A 232 -7.84 2.34 6.13
C ALA A 232 -7.88 1.60 7.48
N ALA A 233 -6.71 1.25 7.99
CA ALA A 233 -6.56 0.85 9.38
C ALA A 233 -5.29 1.49 9.95
N HIS A 234 -5.38 1.92 11.21
CA HIS A 234 -4.22 2.24 12.01
C HIS A 234 -3.90 1.03 12.89
N VAL A 235 -2.78 0.37 12.59
CA VAL A 235 -2.46 -0.98 13.06
C VAL A 235 -2.12 -1.00 14.54
N GLU A 236 -2.99 -1.53 15.40
CA GLU A 236 -2.71 -1.79 16.82
C GLU A 236 -3.73 -2.79 17.39
N ASP A 237 -3.37 -3.46 18.49
CA ASP A 237 -4.27 -4.37 19.18
C ASP A 237 -5.36 -3.58 19.95
N GLY A 238 -6.58 -4.12 20.00
CA GLY A 238 -7.66 -3.55 20.82
C GLY A 238 -8.23 -2.23 20.31
N THR A 239 -8.31 -2.06 18.98
CA THR A 239 -9.01 -0.94 18.33
C THR A 239 -10.43 -0.75 18.87
N GLY A 240 -10.82 0.50 19.07
CA GLY A 240 -12.16 0.87 19.54
C GLY A 240 -12.78 2.01 18.74
N LEU A 241 -12.15 2.39 17.63
CA LEU A 241 -12.61 3.43 16.71
C LEU A 241 -12.93 2.79 15.35
N LEU A 242 -14.09 3.14 14.80
CA LEU A 242 -14.49 2.78 13.43
C LEU A 242 -14.61 4.04 12.58
N LEU A 243 -13.93 4.05 11.43
CA LEU A 243 -14.12 5.02 10.36
C LEU A 243 -15.05 4.44 9.30
N VAL A 244 -16.19 5.07 9.07
CA VAL A 244 -17.20 4.65 8.10
C VAL A 244 -17.18 5.61 6.90
N ASN A 245 -16.93 5.06 5.71
CA ASN A 245 -17.18 5.80 4.47
C ASN A 245 -18.63 5.57 4.05
N GLY A 246 -19.42 6.65 3.95
CA GLY A 246 -20.78 6.60 3.44
C GLY A 246 -21.05 7.71 2.42
N PHE A 247 -20.02 8.16 1.70
CA PHE A 247 -20.16 9.13 0.63
C PHE A 247 -20.16 8.41 -0.73
N ASP A 248 -21.36 8.14 -1.23
CA ASP A 248 -21.59 7.32 -2.42
C ASP A 248 -22.04 8.15 -3.63
N ARG A 249 -22.66 9.31 -3.37
CA ARG A 249 -23.19 10.22 -4.38
C ARG A 249 -22.19 10.46 -5.51
N LEU A 250 -22.64 10.17 -6.72
CA LEU A 250 -21.96 10.51 -7.96
C LEU A 250 -22.98 10.68 -9.08
N ASN A 251 -23.57 11.88 -9.15
CA ASN A 251 -24.62 12.16 -10.12
C ASN A 251 -24.47 13.55 -10.77
N SER A 252 -25.33 13.86 -11.75
CA SER A 252 -25.26 15.10 -12.54
C SER A 252 -25.37 16.40 -11.74
N THR A 253 -25.83 16.35 -10.50
CA THR A 253 -25.90 17.54 -9.64
C THR A 253 -24.54 17.98 -9.11
N MET A 254 -23.54 17.09 -9.13
CA MET A 254 -22.17 17.38 -8.70
C MET A 254 -21.28 17.87 -9.87
N LEU A 255 -21.85 18.12 -11.05
CA LEU A 255 -21.05 18.56 -12.19
C LEU A 255 -20.41 19.92 -11.91
N ILE A 256 -19.11 20.01 -12.20
CA ILE A 256 -18.28 21.14 -11.79
C ILE A 256 -18.53 22.35 -12.69
N PRO A 257 -18.95 23.51 -12.13
CA PRO A 257 -19.04 24.75 -12.89
C PRO A 257 -17.65 25.27 -13.28
N GLU A 258 -17.46 25.54 -14.56
CA GLU A 258 -16.24 26.14 -15.09
C GLU A 258 -16.59 27.23 -16.10
N ASN A 259 -15.99 28.42 -15.95
CA ASN A 259 -16.11 29.46 -16.97
C ASN A 259 -15.02 29.27 -18.04
N ASP A 260 -15.39 28.62 -19.14
CA ASP A 260 -14.58 28.49 -20.34
C ASP A 260 -14.38 29.87 -21.00
N PRO A 261 -13.14 30.28 -21.35
CA PRO A 261 -12.88 31.58 -21.95
C PRO A 261 -13.58 31.85 -23.29
N VAL A 262 -14.00 30.81 -24.00
CA VAL A 262 -14.63 30.87 -25.33
C VAL A 262 -16.12 30.57 -25.22
N GLU A 263 -16.48 29.47 -24.55
CA GLU A 263 -17.85 28.96 -24.47
C GLU A 263 -18.65 29.54 -23.28
N GLY A 264 -18.00 30.21 -22.33
CA GLY A 264 -18.61 30.78 -21.13
C GLY A 264 -18.82 29.73 -20.02
N ASN A 265 -19.81 29.95 -19.16
CA ASN A 265 -20.12 29.03 -18.07
C ASN A 265 -20.59 27.67 -18.61
N ASN A 266 -19.86 26.61 -18.25
CA ASN A 266 -20.14 25.23 -18.59
C ASN A 266 -20.10 24.36 -17.33
N LEU A 267 -20.71 23.18 -17.41
CA LEU A 267 -20.61 22.14 -16.41
C LEU A 267 -19.67 21.04 -16.93
N ARG A 268 -18.76 20.55 -16.09
CA ARG A 268 -17.76 19.54 -16.42
C ARG A 268 -17.94 18.29 -15.56
N MET A 269 -17.91 17.12 -16.20
CA MET A 269 -17.88 15.83 -15.53
C MET A 269 -16.42 15.43 -15.28
N LEU A 270 -15.87 15.92 -14.17
CA LEU A 270 -14.53 15.55 -13.69
C LEU A 270 -14.73 14.66 -12.47
N LEU A 271 -14.84 13.34 -12.68
CA LEU A 271 -15.22 12.38 -11.63
C LEU A 271 -14.30 12.49 -10.40
N ASP A 272 -13.00 12.73 -10.63
CA ASP A 272 -11.99 12.95 -9.59
C ASP A 272 -12.20 14.24 -8.78
N ARG A 273 -13.11 15.12 -9.18
CA ARG A 273 -13.49 16.34 -8.45
C ARG A 273 -14.93 16.32 -7.99
N MET A 274 -15.67 15.26 -8.30
CA MET A 274 -17.03 14.99 -7.84
C MET A 274 -16.95 14.06 -6.62
N ASN A 275 -16.54 12.80 -6.83
CA ASN A 275 -16.32 11.85 -5.76
C ASN A 275 -15.18 10.89 -6.14
N ARG A 276 -14.12 10.85 -5.32
CA ARG A 276 -12.95 9.98 -5.51
C ARG A 276 -13.06 8.64 -4.82
N TYR A 277 -14.04 8.47 -3.92
CA TYR A 277 -14.18 7.29 -3.06
C TYR A 277 -12.93 6.99 -2.22
N ASP A 278 -12.17 8.03 -1.84
CA ASP A 278 -10.91 7.89 -1.10
C ASP A 278 -10.76 8.82 0.11
N TYR A 279 -11.86 9.43 0.58
CA TYR A 279 -11.82 10.43 1.65
C TYR A 279 -11.48 9.89 3.04
N ALA A 280 -11.49 8.55 3.20
CA ALA A 280 -10.88 7.89 4.36
C ALA A 280 -9.38 8.24 4.51
N ILE A 281 -8.71 8.68 3.44
CA ILE A 281 -7.34 9.21 3.49
C ILE A 281 -7.25 10.41 4.41
N GLN A 282 -8.09 11.43 4.22
CA GLN A 282 -7.98 12.67 4.99
C GLN A 282 -8.36 12.50 6.45
N HIS A 283 -9.30 11.61 6.75
CA HIS A 283 -9.61 11.22 8.13
C HIS A 283 -8.46 10.40 8.73
N GLY A 284 -8.07 9.31 8.08
CA GLY A 284 -7.05 8.38 8.57
C GLY A 284 -5.68 9.00 8.80
N GLU A 285 -5.26 9.97 7.97
CA GLU A 285 -4.00 10.72 8.16
C GLU A 285 -3.99 11.59 9.42
N THR A 286 -5.16 11.94 9.97
CA THR A 286 -5.30 12.84 11.11
C THR A 286 -5.73 12.15 12.40
N ILE A 287 -6.30 10.95 12.32
CA ILE A 287 -6.63 10.12 13.48
C ILE A 287 -5.36 9.47 14.04
N THR A 288 -5.03 9.79 15.29
CA THR A 288 -3.83 9.25 15.98
C THR A 288 -4.13 8.03 16.86
N TYR A 289 -5.37 7.55 16.86
CA TYR A 289 -5.81 6.38 17.61
C TYR A 289 -5.85 5.16 16.68
N PRO A 290 -5.66 3.94 17.19
CA PRO A 290 -5.96 2.73 16.44
C PRO A 290 -7.41 2.74 15.96
N PHE A 291 -7.62 2.40 14.70
CA PHE A 291 -8.94 2.37 14.10
C PHE A 291 -9.06 1.29 13.04
N ASP A 292 -10.30 0.81 12.90
CA ASP A 292 -10.79 0.03 11.76
C ASP A 292 -11.57 0.92 10.82
N SER A 293 -11.85 0.45 9.61
CA SER A 293 -12.78 1.11 8.72
C SER A 293 -13.70 0.18 7.96
N SER A 294 -14.81 0.73 7.48
CA SER A 294 -15.87 0.02 6.79
C SER A 294 -16.57 0.92 5.78
N SER A 295 -17.15 0.31 4.74
CA SER A 295 -18.24 0.94 4.00
C SER A 295 -19.50 1.04 4.88
N ASN A 296 -20.37 1.99 4.60
CA ASN A 296 -21.69 2.13 5.22
C ASN A 296 -22.58 0.90 4.96
N GLU A 297 -22.53 0.27 3.78
CA GLU A 297 -23.38 -0.91 3.52
C GLU A 297 -22.98 -2.12 4.37
N ALA A 298 -21.70 -2.27 4.69
CA ALA A 298 -21.27 -3.32 5.61
C ALA A 298 -21.81 -3.10 7.04
N VAL A 299 -22.01 -1.85 7.46
CA VAL A 299 -22.72 -1.51 8.70
C VAL A 299 -24.21 -1.79 8.53
N GLN A 300 -24.82 -1.36 7.43
CA GLN A 300 -26.25 -1.53 7.13
C GLN A 300 -26.67 -3.00 7.16
N GLU A 301 -25.85 -3.90 6.61
CA GLU A 301 -26.12 -5.34 6.58
C GLU A 301 -25.69 -6.09 7.86
N GLY A 302 -25.12 -5.38 8.84
CA GLY A 302 -24.67 -5.97 10.12
C GLY A 302 -23.42 -6.85 10.00
N ILE A 303 -22.62 -6.66 8.95
CA ILE A 303 -21.27 -7.25 8.84
C ILE A 303 -20.35 -6.61 9.89
N ILE A 304 -20.52 -5.29 10.08
CA ILE A 304 -19.94 -4.53 11.17
C ILE A 304 -21.02 -4.15 12.17
N ASN A 305 -20.76 -4.41 13.45
CA ASN A 305 -21.62 -3.99 14.55
C ASN A 305 -21.02 -2.74 15.23
N LEU A 306 -21.76 -1.63 15.24
CA LEU A 306 -21.29 -0.37 15.83
C LEU A 306 -21.02 -0.50 17.33
N ASP A 307 -21.74 -1.38 18.05
CA ASP A 307 -21.57 -1.58 19.50
C ASP A 307 -20.20 -2.20 19.87
N ASP A 308 -19.45 -2.72 18.90
CA ASP A 308 -18.08 -3.20 19.11
C ASP A 308 -17.08 -2.03 19.22
N TYR A 309 -17.49 -0.80 18.88
CA TYR A 309 -16.65 0.39 18.82
C TYR A 309 -17.10 1.47 19.81
N GLY A 310 -16.16 2.02 20.58
CA GLY A 310 -16.45 3.13 21.49
C GLY A 310 -16.62 4.48 20.80
N VAL A 311 -16.02 4.64 19.62
CA VAL A 311 -16.10 5.84 18.78
C VAL A 311 -16.35 5.44 17.31
N VAL A 312 -17.24 6.15 16.65
CA VAL A 312 -17.50 6.06 15.20
C VAL A 312 -17.25 7.43 14.57
N ASP A 313 -16.49 7.47 13.50
CA ASP A 313 -16.30 8.62 12.59
C ASP A 313 -16.99 8.29 11.27
N TRP A 314 -18.00 9.08 10.87
CA TRP A 314 -18.85 8.80 9.72
C TRP A 314 -18.75 9.90 8.67
N ILE A 315 -18.20 9.55 7.51
CA ILE A 315 -18.00 10.43 6.37
C ILE A 315 -19.25 10.43 5.50
N LEU A 316 -19.82 11.60 5.24
CA LEU A 316 -20.93 11.76 4.28
C LEU A 316 -20.60 12.66 3.10
N GLY A 317 -19.47 13.39 3.09
CA GLY A 317 -19.12 14.23 1.95
C GLY A 317 -20.27 15.15 1.51
N GLU A 318 -20.64 15.12 0.23
CA GLU A 318 -21.82 15.81 -0.31
C GLU A 318 -23.02 14.88 -0.51
N GLU A 319 -23.16 13.83 0.29
CA GLU A 319 -24.32 12.94 0.24
C GLU A 319 -25.63 13.74 0.38
N SER A 320 -26.71 13.34 -0.31
CA SER A 320 -27.99 14.08 -0.29
C SER A 320 -29.17 13.18 -0.68
N ASN A 321 -30.36 13.76 -0.84
CA ASN A 321 -31.65 13.07 -0.83
C ASN A 321 -31.91 12.00 -1.91
N GLN A 322 -31.06 11.85 -2.94
CA GLN A 322 -31.24 10.83 -3.98
C GLN A 322 -30.56 9.51 -3.60
N ASP A 323 -29.35 9.61 -3.06
CA ASP A 323 -28.55 8.49 -2.56
C ASP A 323 -28.76 8.30 -1.03
N GLU A 324 -29.47 9.25 -0.39
CA GLU A 324 -29.81 9.38 1.04
C GLU A 324 -28.56 9.53 1.94
N THR A 325 -28.51 10.62 2.72
CA THR A 325 -27.42 10.87 3.69
C THR A 325 -27.33 9.80 4.76
N LEU A 326 -28.48 9.42 5.31
CA LEU A 326 -28.63 8.29 6.22
C LEU A 326 -29.98 7.64 5.98
N ASN A 327 -30.00 6.43 5.43
CA ASN A 327 -31.23 5.71 5.22
C ASN A 327 -31.85 5.24 6.56
N GLY A 328 -33.11 4.79 6.53
CA GLY A 328 -33.83 4.40 7.76
C GLY A 328 -33.16 3.28 8.59
N THR A 329 -32.35 2.42 7.96
CA THR A 329 -31.60 1.36 8.67
C THR A 329 -30.42 1.98 9.42
N GLU A 330 -29.64 2.83 8.77
CA GLU A 330 -28.50 3.53 9.39
C GLU A 330 -28.96 4.46 10.52
N GLN A 331 -30.05 5.20 10.33
CA GLN A 331 -30.65 6.01 11.38
C GLN A 331 -31.04 5.18 12.61
N SER A 332 -31.57 3.97 12.41
CA SER A 332 -31.90 3.05 13.50
C SER A 332 -30.65 2.54 14.22
N LEU A 333 -29.61 2.17 13.47
CA LEU A 333 -28.34 1.68 14.02
C LEU A 333 -27.62 2.78 14.82
N LEU A 334 -27.49 3.98 14.26
CA LEU A 334 -26.86 5.13 14.92
C LEU A 334 -27.63 5.58 16.17
N SER A 335 -28.96 5.51 16.13
CA SER A 335 -29.79 5.80 17.32
C SER A 335 -29.52 4.79 18.43
N SER A 336 -29.54 3.48 18.11
CA SER A 336 -29.23 2.43 19.07
C SER A 336 -27.81 2.56 19.64
N TYR A 337 -26.83 2.85 18.78
CA TYR A 337 -25.43 3.05 19.14
C TYR A 337 -25.23 4.17 20.17
N LEU A 338 -25.81 5.36 19.89
CA LEU A 338 -25.72 6.49 20.80
C LEU A 338 -26.53 6.27 22.10
N GLU A 339 -27.68 5.59 22.03
CA GLU A 339 -28.43 5.16 23.22
C GLU A 339 -27.64 4.15 24.08
N GLY A 340 -26.83 3.31 23.45
CA GLY A 340 -25.92 2.35 24.07
C GLY A 340 -24.69 2.98 24.73
N GLY A 341 -24.47 4.28 24.53
CA GLY A 341 -23.33 5.03 25.08
C GLY A 341 -22.14 5.16 24.13
N GLY A 342 -22.34 4.93 22.83
CA GLY A 342 -21.34 5.21 21.80
C GLY A 342 -21.02 6.70 21.62
N ALA A 343 -19.99 7.00 20.84
CA ALA A 343 -19.60 8.37 20.51
C ALA A 343 -19.48 8.55 18.99
N LEU A 344 -20.10 9.59 18.44
CA LEU A 344 -20.16 9.82 16.99
C LEU A 344 -19.47 11.13 16.61
N PHE A 345 -18.56 11.07 15.64
CA PHE A 345 -18.25 12.19 14.76
C PHE A 345 -18.95 11.94 13.42
N ILE A 346 -19.69 12.93 12.92
CA ILE A 346 -20.33 12.87 11.61
C ILE A 346 -20.15 14.20 10.90
N SER A 347 -19.77 14.15 9.62
CA SER A 347 -19.53 15.35 8.81
C SER A 347 -19.95 15.14 7.36
N GLY A 348 -20.66 16.13 6.83
CA GLY A 348 -21.09 16.20 5.44
C GLY A 348 -21.91 17.46 5.19
N ALA A 349 -22.03 17.84 3.92
CA ALA A 349 -23.02 18.81 3.46
C ALA A 349 -24.39 18.13 3.36
N GLU A 350 -25.47 18.92 3.26
CA GLU A 350 -26.83 18.47 2.92
C GLU A 350 -27.51 17.45 3.86
N ILE A 351 -26.90 17.06 4.99
CA ILE A 351 -27.51 16.14 5.98
C ILE A 351 -28.81 16.72 6.55
N GLY A 352 -28.82 18.03 6.82
CA GLY A 352 -30.01 18.76 7.26
C GLY A 352 -31.02 18.95 6.14
N TRP A 353 -30.57 19.30 4.93
CA TRP A 353 -31.42 19.39 3.75
C TRP A 353 -32.19 18.09 3.49
N ASP A 354 -31.49 16.96 3.46
CA ASP A 354 -32.07 15.65 3.26
C ASP A 354 -32.98 15.25 4.44
N LEU A 355 -32.43 15.11 5.65
CA LEU A 355 -33.16 14.48 6.77
C LEU A 355 -34.20 15.39 7.42
N TYR A 356 -34.04 16.72 7.33
CA TYR A 356 -34.95 17.66 7.98
C TYR A 356 -35.86 18.38 6.99
N HIS A 357 -35.31 19.00 5.93
CA HIS A 357 -36.09 19.82 5.00
C HIS A 357 -36.97 18.95 4.10
N LEU A 358 -36.38 17.96 3.43
CA LEU A 358 -37.07 17.02 2.55
C LEU A 358 -37.59 15.78 3.30
N GLY A 359 -36.95 15.44 4.41
CA GLY A 359 -37.16 14.21 5.16
C GLY A 359 -38.55 14.02 5.74
N SER A 360 -38.89 12.75 6.00
CA SER A 360 -40.11 12.31 6.64
C SER A 360 -40.20 12.77 8.12
N SER A 361 -41.30 12.44 8.79
CA SER A 361 -41.40 12.67 10.24
C SER A 361 -40.44 11.81 11.06
N TYR A 362 -39.99 10.67 10.51
CA TYR A 362 -39.02 9.80 11.15
C TYR A 362 -37.62 10.43 11.06
N ASP A 363 -37.23 10.86 9.85
CA ASP A 363 -35.93 11.51 9.59
C ASP A 363 -35.77 12.80 10.43
N ARG A 364 -36.82 13.63 10.47
CA ARG A 364 -36.84 14.82 11.33
C ARG A 364 -36.71 14.50 12.81
N ALA A 365 -37.32 13.40 13.27
CA ALA A 365 -37.19 12.97 14.66
C ALA A 365 -35.76 12.54 14.94
N PHE A 366 -35.18 11.67 14.10
CA PHE A 366 -33.79 11.25 14.18
C PHE A 366 -32.82 12.45 14.21
N TYR A 367 -32.94 13.37 13.24
CA TYR A 367 -32.10 14.56 13.16
C TYR A 367 -32.17 15.42 14.42
N THR A 368 -33.40 15.64 14.94
CA THR A 368 -33.62 16.47 16.12
C THR A 368 -33.18 15.78 17.42
N THR A 369 -33.41 14.47 17.58
CA THR A 369 -33.18 13.77 18.86
C THR A 369 -31.83 13.07 18.93
N THR A 370 -31.41 12.43 17.84
CA THR A 370 -30.18 11.63 17.77
C THR A 370 -29.01 12.52 17.38
N LEU A 371 -29.12 13.25 16.25
CA LEU A 371 -28.09 14.22 15.84
C LEU A 371 -28.16 15.55 16.61
N ARG A 372 -29.22 15.78 17.40
CA ARG A 372 -29.36 16.95 18.29
C ARG A 372 -29.14 18.27 17.57
N ALA A 373 -29.59 18.34 16.32
CA ALA A 373 -29.53 19.53 15.47
C ALA A 373 -30.94 19.91 14.98
N GLU A 374 -31.12 21.19 14.65
CA GLU A 374 -32.21 21.69 13.81
C GLU A 374 -31.61 22.26 12.52
N TYR A 375 -32.29 22.07 11.39
CA TYR A 375 -31.88 22.66 10.12
C TYR A 375 -32.32 24.12 10.08
N ALA A 376 -31.39 25.02 9.74
CA ALA A 376 -31.63 26.45 9.69
C ALA A 376 -31.70 26.96 8.24
N ASP A 377 -30.72 26.60 7.41
CA ASP A 377 -30.61 27.03 6.02
C ASP A 377 -29.67 26.11 5.23
N ASP A 378 -29.77 26.15 3.90
CA ASP A 378 -29.14 25.20 2.97
C ASP A 378 -27.68 25.55 2.64
N ASP A 379 -27.36 26.84 2.76
CA ASP A 379 -26.04 27.37 2.46
C ASP A 379 -25.77 28.64 3.27
N ALA A 380 -24.60 28.73 3.88
CA ALA A 380 -24.12 29.93 4.54
C ALA A 380 -23.52 30.97 3.58
N GLY A 381 -23.22 30.61 2.34
CA GLY A 381 -22.59 31.44 1.31
C GLY A 381 -21.16 31.82 1.67
N THR A 382 -20.44 30.95 2.39
CA THR A 382 -19.06 31.15 2.84
C THR A 382 -18.40 29.83 3.20
N TYR A 383 -17.10 29.69 2.88
CA TYR A 383 -16.27 28.56 3.29
C TYR A 383 -15.47 28.82 4.56
N GLU A 384 -15.69 29.96 5.22
CA GLU A 384 -14.95 30.36 6.42
C GLU A 384 -15.73 30.03 7.69
N VAL A 385 -15.08 29.42 8.67
CA VAL A 385 -15.64 29.12 9.99
C VAL A 385 -14.75 29.62 11.11
N ALA A 386 -15.37 29.97 12.24
CA ALA A 386 -14.70 30.42 13.44
C ALA A 386 -15.10 29.55 14.64
N PRO A 387 -14.15 29.10 15.47
CA PRO A 387 -14.43 28.42 16.73
C PRO A 387 -15.24 29.26 17.71
N VAL A 388 -16.20 28.61 18.36
CA VAL A 388 -17.01 29.19 19.43
C VAL A 388 -16.24 29.11 20.76
N SER A 389 -16.16 30.20 21.51
CA SER A 389 -15.49 30.21 22.81
C SER A 389 -16.16 29.25 23.81
N GLY A 390 -15.37 28.47 24.53
CA GLY A 390 -15.82 27.42 25.44
C GLY A 390 -16.17 26.08 24.78
N SER A 391 -16.09 25.98 23.45
CA SER A 391 -16.28 24.70 22.72
C SER A 391 -15.00 23.85 22.71
N ILE A 392 -15.09 22.63 22.17
CA ILE A 392 -13.94 21.73 21.99
C ILE A 392 -12.87 22.31 21.05
N LEU A 393 -13.26 23.21 20.13
CA LEU A 393 -12.38 23.88 19.18
C LEU A 393 -11.89 25.25 19.69
N ASP A 394 -12.25 25.65 20.91
CA ASP A 394 -11.82 26.95 21.46
C ASP A 394 -10.29 27.09 21.45
N GLY A 395 -9.84 28.30 21.13
CA GLY A 395 -8.44 28.67 20.96
C GLY A 395 -7.82 28.31 19.61
N LEU A 396 -8.50 27.58 18.71
CA LEU A 396 -8.06 27.44 17.32
C LEU A 396 -8.31 28.75 16.55
N PRO A 397 -7.50 29.06 15.51
CA PRO A 397 -7.80 30.17 14.60
C PRO A 397 -9.05 29.86 13.76
N ALA A 398 -9.64 30.88 13.14
CA ALA A 398 -10.59 30.68 12.05
C ALA A 398 -9.91 29.96 10.87
N PHE A 399 -10.68 29.17 10.13
CA PHE A 399 -10.16 28.34 9.04
C PHE A 399 -11.21 28.14 7.92
N SER A 400 -10.74 27.65 6.78
CA SER A 400 -11.53 27.45 5.57
C SER A 400 -11.77 25.95 5.28
N PHE A 401 -12.90 25.62 4.66
CA PHE A 401 -13.25 24.28 4.17
C PHE A 401 -13.46 24.24 2.64
N ASP A 402 -12.45 24.68 1.88
CA ASP A 402 -12.48 24.82 0.42
C ASP A 402 -11.40 23.99 -0.30
N ALA A 403 -10.95 22.90 0.33
CA ALA A 403 -9.99 21.97 -0.25
C ALA A 403 -10.66 20.78 -0.93
N LEU A 404 -9.93 20.13 -1.85
CA LEU A 404 -10.30 18.92 -2.61
C LEU A 404 -11.42 19.11 -3.63
N TYR A 405 -12.63 19.40 -3.17
CA TYR A 405 -13.84 19.64 -3.96
C TYR A 405 -14.64 20.80 -3.34
N ASP A 406 -15.59 21.32 -4.11
CA ASP A 406 -16.46 22.39 -3.65
C ASP A 406 -17.62 21.77 -2.87
N ALA A 407 -17.75 22.07 -1.58
CA ALA A 407 -18.94 21.67 -0.82
C ALA A 407 -20.04 22.69 -1.13
N ASP A 408 -20.89 22.38 -2.12
CA ASP A 408 -21.75 23.38 -2.77
C ASP A 408 -22.82 23.95 -1.82
N TYR A 409 -23.31 23.13 -0.88
CA TYR A 409 -24.42 23.45 0.02
C TYR A 409 -24.15 23.01 1.46
N PRO A 410 -23.22 23.68 2.17
CA PRO A 410 -22.94 23.37 3.57
C PRO A 410 -24.08 23.87 4.45
N ASP A 411 -24.73 22.95 5.18
CA ASP A 411 -25.88 23.23 6.03
C ASP A 411 -25.55 24.27 7.11
N GLN A 412 -26.45 25.23 7.30
CA GLN A 412 -26.58 25.95 8.55
C GLN A 412 -27.45 25.15 9.51
N ILE A 413 -26.91 24.86 10.70
CA ILE A 413 -27.60 24.09 11.73
C ILE A 413 -27.90 24.95 12.97
N ALA A 414 -28.65 24.42 13.91
CA ALA A 414 -28.87 25.01 15.23
C ALA A 414 -28.84 23.95 16.33
N PRO A 415 -28.27 24.24 17.52
CA PRO A 415 -28.24 23.30 18.62
C PRO A 415 -29.64 23.04 19.19
N THR A 416 -29.94 21.78 19.50
CA THR A 416 -31.16 21.39 20.22
C THR A 416 -30.86 20.24 21.19
N ASN A 417 -31.80 19.91 22.07
CA ASN A 417 -31.70 18.78 23.00
C ASN A 417 -30.37 18.72 23.79
N GLY A 418 -29.87 19.87 24.24
CA GLY A 418 -28.67 19.96 25.07
C GLY A 418 -27.33 19.98 24.32
N SER A 419 -27.33 19.94 22.98
CA SER A 419 -26.12 20.24 22.20
C SER A 419 -25.78 21.74 22.28
N SER A 420 -24.56 22.08 21.86
CA SER A 420 -24.06 23.45 21.82
C SER A 420 -23.22 23.69 20.57
N ALA A 421 -23.14 24.94 20.11
CA ALA A 421 -22.36 25.28 18.92
C ALA A 421 -20.85 25.16 19.16
N THR A 422 -20.15 24.59 18.18
CA THR A 422 -18.69 24.41 18.16
C THR A 422 -18.01 25.33 17.16
N LEU A 423 -18.62 25.49 15.98
CA LEU A 423 -18.20 26.39 14.91
C LEU A 423 -19.37 27.28 14.48
N THR A 424 -19.06 28.49 14.07
CA THR A 424 -19.98 29.37 13.34
C THR A 424 -19.39 29.78 12.01
N TYR A 425 -20.22 29.88 10.97
CA TYR A 425 -19.81 30.47 9.72
C TYR A 425 -19.42 31.93 9.92
N SER A 426 -18.34 32.34 9.25
CA SER A 426 -17.77 33.68 9.27
C SER A 426 -17.93 34.31 7.88
N GLY A 427 -18.48 35.53 7.82
CA GLY A 427 -18.94 36.07 6.54
C GLY A 427 -20.25 35.41 6.08
N GLY A 428 -20.60 35.56 4.81
CA GLY A 428 -21.85 35.01 4.27
C GLY A 428 -23.10 35.43 5.08
N GLN A 429 -24.00 34.48 5.33
CA GLN A 429 -25.18 34.62 6.19
C GLN A 429 -24.86 34.39 7.68
N GLY A 430 -23.67 33.90 8.02
CA GLY A 430 -23.32 33.44 9.37
C GLY A 430 -24.03 32.15 9.74
N GLY A 431 -24.35 31.95 11.02
CA GLY A 431 -25.02 30.74 11.51
C GLY A 431 -24.07 29.74 12.17
N VAL A 432 -24.61 28.63 12.68
CA VAL A 432 -23.82 27.57 13.32
C VAL A 432 -23.44 26.55 12.24
N ALA A 433 -22.15 26.21 12.16
CA ALA A 433 -21.59 25.28 11.19
C ALA A 433 -21.35 23.89 11.80
N ALA A 434 -21.18 23.83 13.12
CA ALA A 434 -20.98 22.57 13.83
C ALA A 434 -21.51 22.63 15.26
N ILE A 435 -21.90 21.48 15.80
CA ILE A 435 -22.33 21.32 17.20
C ILE A 435 -21.56 20.21 17.92
N GLN A 436 -21.60 20.25 19.24
CA GLN A 436 -21.12 19.21 20.14
C GLN A 436 -22.18 18.87 21.18
N TYR A 437 -22.16 17.63 21.66
CA TYR A 437 -22.96 17.18 22.80
C TYR A 437 -22.19 16.17 23.64
N GLN A 438 -22.37 16.25 24.96
CA GLN A 438 -21.93 15.24 25.92
C GLN A 438 -23.08 14.98 26.90
N SER A 439 -23.31 13.70 27.22
CA SER A 439 -24.28 13.30 28.24
C SER A 439 -24.01 13.96 29.60
N GLU A 440 -25.06 14.49 30.23
CA GLU A 440 -24.99 15.00 31.60
C GLU A 440 -25.05 13.88 32.65
N MET A 441 -25.47 12.67 32.25
CA MET A 441 -25.73 11.54 33.16
C MET A 441 -24.56 10.55 33.25
N ALA A 442 -23.71 10.50 32.22
CA ALA A 442 -22.57 9.58 32.13
C ALA A 442 -21.46 10.18 31.25
N ALA A 443 -20.29 9.53 31.20
CA ALA A 443 -19.18 10.00 30.36
C ALA A 443 -19.51 10.00 28.85
N CYS A 444 -20.47 9.16 28.44
CA CYS A 444 -20.97 8.96 27.09
C CYS A 444 -22.51 8.83 27.11
N PRO A 445 -23.24 8.98 25.99
CA PRO A 445 -22.73 9.23 24.64
C PRO A 445 -22.13 10.63 24.45
N ARG A 446 -21.36 10.78 23.36
CA ARG A 446 -20.83 12.06 22.86
C ARG A 446 -21.12 12.19 21.37
N LEU A 447 -21.30 13.43 20.92
CA LEU A 447 -21.55 13.73 19.50
C LEU A 447 -20.77 14.97 19.09
N VAL A 448 -20.16 14.93 17.91
CA VAL A 448 -19.72 16.09 17.14
C VAL A 448 -20.33 15.97 15.76
N TYR A 449 -20.98 17.03 15.30
CA TYR A 449 -21.63 17.07 13.99
C TYR A 449 -21.23 18.35 13.26
N PHE A 450 -20.66 18.21 12.06
CA PHE A 450 -20.33 19.32 11.15
C PHE A 450 -21.32 19.31 9.98
N GLY A 451 -21.95 20.45 9.69
CA GLY A 451 -22.81 20.65 8.51
C GLY A 451 -22.02 20.89 7.21
N PHE A 452 -20.75 20.51 7.20
CA PHE A 452 -19.89 20.50 6.02
C PHE A 452 -18.90 19.32 6.13
N PRO A 453 -18.34 18.84 5.02
CA PRO A 453 -17.42 17.70 5.02
C PRO A 453 -16.10 18.01 5.73
N PHE A 454 -15.59 17.10 6.55
CA PHE A 454 -14.34 17.33 7.27
C PHE A 454 -13.12 17.34 6.33
N GLU A 455 -13.14 16.50 5.30
CA GLU A 455 -12.06 16.34 4.32
C GLU A 455 -11.78 17.61 3.51
N THR A 456 -12.75 18.51 3.36
CA THR A 456 -12.60 19.80 2.66
C THR A 456 -11.91 20.86 3.51
N ILE A 457 -11.70 20.64 4.82
CA ILE A 457 -10.83 21.48 5.65
C ILE A 457 -9.42 21.45 5.07
N ARG A 458 -8.79 22.62 4.93
CA ARG A 458 -7.43 22.71 4.40
C ARG A 458 -6.41 21.91 5.24
N PRO A 459 -5.42 21.24 4.62
CA PRO A 459 -4.51 20.33 5.32
C PRO A 459 -3.79 20.95 6.52
N GLU A 460 -3.46 22.24 6.47
CA GLU A 460 -2.71 22.91 7.53
C GLU A 460 -3.52 23.16 8.83
N GLN A 461 -4.84 23.03 8.80
CA GLN A 461 -5.70 23.12 10.00
C GLN A 461 -6.37 21.79 10.35
N ARG A 462 -6.51 20.88 9.38
CA ARG A 462 -7.24 19.61 9.52
C ARG A 462 -6.75 18.76 10.71
N VAL A 463 -5.44 18.66 10.90
CA VAL A 463 -4.81 17.86 11.97
C VAL A 463 -5.23 18.38 13.35
N ASP A 464 -5.19 19.69 13.57
CA ASP A 464 -5.54 20.29 14.86
C ASP A 464 -7.04 20.14 15.15
N VAL A 465 -7.89 20.25 14.12
CA VAL A 465 -9.33 20.04 14.26
C VAL A 465 -9.64 18.60 14.66
N MET A 466 -9.11 17.60 13.94
CA MET A 466 -9.33 16.18 14.28
C MET A 466 -8.80 15.86 15.67
N ALA A 467 -7.63 16.37 16.05
CA ALA A 467 -7.05 16.15 17.37
C ALA A 467 -8.00 16.62 18.49
N ARG A 468 -8.69 17.75 18.31
CA ARG A 468 -9.69 18.24 19.27
C ARG A 468 -10.97 17.39 19.29
N VAL A 469 -11.45 16.98 18.12
CA VAL A 469 -12.61 16.07 18.00
C VAL A 469 -12.31 14.75 18.71
N MET A 470 -11.18 14.11 18.40
CA MET A 470 -10.80 12.82 18.99
C MET A 470 -10.45 12.94 20.48
N SER A 471 -9.85 14.05 20.92
CA SER A 471 -9.69 14.30 22.37
C SER A 471 -11.02 14.40 23.10
N PHE A 472 -12.07 14.90 22.44
CA PHE A 472 -13.42 14.96 23.01
C PHE A 472 -14.13 13.60 22.97
N LEU A 473 -13.93 12.77 21.95
CA LEU A 473 -14.64 11.49 21.82
C LEU A 473 -13.93 10.31 22.52
N SER A 474 -12.60 10.35 22.63
CA SER A 474 -11.78 9.26 23.16
C SER A 474 -12.12 8.75 24.57
N PRO A 475 -12.75 9.51 25.48
CA PRO A 475 -13.23 8.93 26.75
C PRO A 475 -14.29 7.84 26.61
N CYS A 476 -14.87 7.66 25.41
CA CYS A 476 -15.79 6.58 25.09
C CYS A 476 -15.11 5.35 24.47
N LEU A 477 -13.80 5.42 24.16
CA LEU A 477 -13.04 4.26 23.70
C LEU A 477 -12.94 3.20 24.81
N PRO A 478 -12.97 1.90 24.46
CA PRO A 478 -12.65 0.85 25.42
C PRO A 478 -11.23 1.02 25.95
N GLN A 479 -11.04 0.73 27.24
CA GLN A 479 -9.73 0.78 27.87
C GLN A 479 -8.84 -0.34 27.32
N SER A 480 -7.81 0.04 26.55
CA SER A 480 -6.75 -0.86 26.06
C SER A 480 -5.42 -0.55 26.76
N LEU A 481 -4.56 -1.56 26.94
CA LEU A 481 -3.22 -1.44 27.53
C LEU A 481 -2.27 -2.37 26.78
N SER A 482 -1.17 -1.82 26.24
CA SER A 482 -0.15 -2.59 25.50
C SER A 482 1.26 -2.26 26.01
N THR A 483 2.16 -3.25 25.95
CA THR A 483 3.58 -3.12 26.31
C THR A 483 4.45 -3.72 25.21
N LYS A 484 5.60 -3.09 24.93
CA LYS A 484 6.55 -3.51 23.89
C LYS A 484 7.99 -3.47 24.39
N ILE A 485 8.80 -4.44 24.00
CA ILE A 485 10.27 -4.43 24.13
C ILE A 485 10.86 -3.97 22.79
N GLY A 486 11.60 -2.85 22.82
CA GLY A 486 12.27 -2.28 21.64
C GLY A 486 13.74 -2.70 21.50
N SER A 487 14.39 -3.11 22.59
CA SER A 487 15.75 -3.66 22.61
C SER A 487 15.91 -4.66 23.76
N PRO A 488 16.68 -5.75 23.61
CA PRO A 488 17.34 -6.21 22.38
C PRO A 488 16.35 -6.68 21.31
N ALA A 489 16.81 -6.83 20.07
CA ALA A 489 16.03 -7.48 19.02
C ALA A 489 15.90 -8.99 19.29
N HIS A 490 14.75 -9.58 18.94
CA HIS A 490 14.52 -11.02 19.07
C HIS A 490 15.53 -11.82 18.22
N LEU A 491 16.17 -12.81 18.84
CA LEU A 491 17.22 -13.67 18.29
C LEU A 491 18.54 -12.96 17.93
N SER A 492 18.81 -11.79 18.52
CA SER A 492 20.12 -11.14 18.38
C SER A 492 21.20 -11.81 19.23
N ALA A 493 22.47 -11.74 18.82
CA ALA A 493 23.62 -12.26 19.55
C ALA A 493 24.54 -11.11 20.02
N HIS A 494 25.08 -11.20 21.24
CA HIS A 494 25.90 -10.14 21.84
C HIS A 494 27.02 -10.70 22.70
N ASN A 495 28.23 -10.12 22.60
CA ASN A 495 29.34 -10.39 23.52
C ASN A 495 29.41 -9.43 24.73
N THR A 496 28.48 -8.48 24.81
CA THR A 496 28.26 -7.59 25.95
C THR A 496 26.75 -7.47 26.24
N PRO A 497 26.31 -7.16 27.48
CA PRO A 497 24.88 -7.07 27.78
C PRO A 497 24.19 -5.97 26.95
N PRO A 498 23.16 -6.28 26.15
CA PRO A 498 22.50 -5.28 25.32
C PRO A 498 21.58 -4.35 26.13
N PRO A 499 21.17 -3.19 25.58
CA PRO A 499 20.13 -2.35 26.20
C PRO A 499 18.82 -3.12 26.34
N PHE A 500 18.14 -2.99 27.48
CA PHE A 500 16.79 -3.53 27.69
C PHE A 500 15.79 -2.39 27.89
N ALA A 501 15.01 -2.08 26.86
CA ALA A 501 14.17 -0.90 26.82
C ALA A 501 12.94 -1.10 25.91
N GLY A 502 11.94 -0.25 26.05
CA GLY A 502 10.71 -0.32 25.25
C GLY A 502 9.69 0.77 25.55
N SER A 503 8.43 0.51 25.18
CA SER A 503 7.31 1.44 25.35
C SER A 503 6.06 0.76 25.91
N ALA A 504 5.10 1.55 26.38
CA ALA A 504 3.78 1.11 26.78
C ALA A 504 2.72 2.16 26.41
N ARG A 505 1.50 1.74 26.11
CA ARG A 505 0.36 2.62 25.74
C ARG A 505 -0.89 2.21 26.49
N VAL A 506 -1.77 3.18 26.77
CA VAL A 506 -3.05 2.93 27.42
C VAL A 506 -4.10 3.93 26.93
N THR A 507 -5.35 3.50 26.82
CA THR A 507 -6.50 4.37 26.51
C THR A 507 -7.36 4.59 27.75
N GLY A 508 -7.75 5.85 28.01
CA GLY A 508 -8.71 6.21 29.07
C GLY A 508 -8.17 6.30 30.50
N THR A 509 -6.87 6.05 30.75
CA THR A 509 -6.21 6.19 32.06
C THR A 509 -4.71 6.45 31.89
N ASP A 510 -3.93 6.49 32.97
CA ASP A 510 -2.47 6.67 32.93
C ASP A 510 -1.70 5.37 33.24
N ILE A 511 -0.48 5.26 32.70
CA ILE A 511 0.47 4.18 33.04
C ILE A 511 1.07 4.49 34.42
N GLU A 512 0.88 3.58 35.37
CA GLU A 512 1.47 3.65 36.71
C GLU A 512 2.93 3.18 36.71
N ARG A 513 3.21 2.02 36.10
CA ARG A 513 4.56 1.42 36.06
C ARG A 513 4.69 0.38 34.95
N VAL A 514 5.94 0.06 34.61
CA VAL A 514 6.29 -1.11 33.79
C VAL A 514 7.11 -2.09 34.62
N GLU A 515 6.80 -3.37 34.52
CA GLU A 515 7.52 -4.48 35.13
C GLU A 515 8.24 -5.29 34.06
N VAL A 516 9.44 -5.74 34.35
CA VAL A 516 10.27 -6.56 33.47
C VAL A 516 10.72 -7.85 34.14
N GLN A 517 11.05 -8.86 33.34
CA GLN A 517 11.59 -10.14 33.79
C GLN A 517 12.79 -10.52 32.92
N ILE A 518 13.84 -11.04 33.56
CA ILE A 518 15.05 -11.54 32.90
C ILE A 518 15.25 -12.98 33.34
N GLN A 519 15.29 -13.91 32.39
CA GLN A 519 15.52 -15.33 32.60
C GLN A 519 16.86 -15.75 32.01
N HIS A 520 17.66 -16.42 32.81
CA HIS A 520 18.95 -17.01 32.48
C HIS A 520 18.78 -18.32 31.69
N PRO A 521 19.75 -18.71 30.84
CA PRO A 521 19.74 -19.98 30.11
C PRO A 521 19.50 -21.25 30.97
N ASN A 522 19.86 -21.21 32.25
CA ASN A 522 19.67 -22.31 33.21
C ASN A 522 18.23 -22.36 33.81
N GLY A 523 17.36 -21.43 33.44
CA GLY A 523 15.98 -21.31 33.91
C GLY A 523 15.77 -20.42 35.14
N GLU A 524 16.84 -19.85 35.72
CA GLU A 524 16.75 -18.91 36.85
C GLU A 524 16.35 -17.49 36.39
N TYR A 525 15.81 -16.69 37.30
CA TYR A 525 15.37 -15.32 37.06
C TYR A 525 16.19 -14.33 37.86
N TRP A 526 16.48 -13.17 37.28
CA TRP A 526 17.15 -12.09 37.98
C TRP A 526 16.22 -11.47 39.03
N ALA A 527 16.69 -11.36 40.27
CA ALA A 527 15.98 -10.75 41.39
C ALA A 527 16.74 -9.55 41.98
N ASP A 528 17.25 -8.68 41.09
CA ASP A 528 17.98 -7.42 41.39
C ASP A 528 19.36 -7.57 42.05
N SER A 529 19.61 -8.68 42.74
CA SER A 529 20.88 -8.95 43.43
C SER A 529 21.43 -10.37 43.24
N ALA A 530 20.61 -11.30 42.76
CA ALA A 530 20.97 -12.69 42.52
C ALA A 530 20.04 -13.35 41.50
N TRP A 531 20.51 -14.44 40.89
CA TRP A 531 19.69 -15.36 40.11
C TRP A 531 18.94 -16.31 41.06
N VAL A 532 17.63 -16.47 40.87
CA VAL A 532 16.75 -17.27 41.73
C VAL A 532 15.81 -18.14 40.91
N THR A 533 15.30 -19.24 41.48
CA THR A 533 14.39 -20.15 40.76
C THR A 533 12.93 -19.66 40.62
N PRO A 534 12.35 -18.87 41.56
CA PRO A 534 11.00 -18.33 41.37
C PRO A 534 10.98 -17.25 40.28
N THR A 535 9.91 -17.23 39.47
CA THR A 535 9.65 -16.15 38.51
C THR A 535 9.60 -14.80 39.22
N THR A 536 10.42 -13.86 38.78
CA THR A 536 10.54 -12.54 39.41
C THR A 536 10.23 -11.44 38.38
N TRP A 537 9.48 -10.42 38.81
CA TRP A 537 9.20 -9.21 38.04
C TRP A 537 9.84 -8.02 38.77
N LEU A 538 10.51 -7.16 38.02
CA LEU A 538 11.26 -6.00 38.52
C LEU A 538 10.67 -4.73 37.92
N THR A 539 10.63 -3.65 38.69
CA THR A 539 10.12 -2.37 38.17
C THR A 539 11.17 -1.72 37.26
N ALA A 540 10.79 -1.43 36.01
CA ALA A 540 11.62 -0.67 35.08
C ALA A 540 11.59 0.83 35.44
N SER A 541 12.58 1.58 34.95
CA SER A 541 12.55 3.04 35.01
C SER A 541 11.68 3.58 33.88
N GLY A 542 10.77 4.51 34.18
CA GLY A 542 9.88 5.11 33.20
C GLY A 542 8.46 4.51 33.18
N GLY A 543 7.70 4.84 32.15
CA GLY A 543 6.29 4.46 31.98
C GLY A 543 5.96 4.23 30.50
N ALA A 544 5.42 5.24 29.83
CA ALA A 544 5.16 5.18 28.38
C ALA A 544 6.42 4.87 27.54
N VAL A 545 7.57 5.37 27.99
CA VAL A 545 8.91 4.94 27.54
C VAL A 545 9.63 4.40 28.77
N TRP A 546 10.20 3.21 28.68
CA TRP A 546 10.79 2.51 29.81
C TRP A 546 12.14 1.88 29.48
N THR A 547 12.99 1.75 30.50
CA THR A 547 14.32 1.15 30.41
C THR A 547 14.66 0.33 31.67
N TYR A 548 15.44 -0.73 31.51
CA TYR A 548 16.03 -1.50 32.60
C TYR A 548 17.49 -1.84 32.24
N THR A 549 18.42 -1.66 33.19
CA THR A 549 19.83 -2.03 32.97
C THR A 549 20.02 -3.51 33.27
N LEU A 550 20.44 -4.30 32.27
CA LEU A 550 20.73 -5.72 32.47
C LEU A 550 21.86 -5.92 33.50
N PRO A 551 21.78 -6.99 34.32
CA PRO A 551 22.89 -7.34 35.21
C PRO A 551 24.12 -7.80 34.41
N ALA A 552 25.25 -7.93 35.08
CA ALA A 552 26.37 -8.68 34.51
C ALA A 552 25.92 -10.12 34.22
N LEU A 553 25.89 -10.48 32.95
CA LEU A 553 25.48 -11.81 32.49
C LEU A 553 26.61 -12.80 32.73
N SER A 554 26.28 -14.00 33.21
CA SER A 554 27.27 -15.01 33.58
C SER A 554 26.98 -16.33 32.88
N GLY A 555 27.80 -16.68 31.89
CA GLY A 555 27.60 -17.89 31.11
C GLY A 555 26.89 -17.59 29.79
N ASP A 556 27.45 -18.15 28.74
CA ASP A 556 26.96 -18.01 27.37
C ASP A 556 25.68 -18.83 27.16
N GLY A 557 24.81 -18.37 26.26
CA GLY A 557 23.54 -19.01 25.91
C GLY A 557 22.36 -18.04 25.79
N ASP A 558 21.15 -18.58 25.65
CA ASP A 558 19.92 -17.81 25.42
C ASP A 558 19.28 -17.24 26.69
N TYR A 559 19.12 -15.93 26.73
CA TYR A 559 18.40 -15.20 27.78
C TYR A 559 17.02 -14.77 27.29
N TYR A 560 16.00 -14.94 28.13
CA TYR A 560 14.62 -14.56 27.81
C TYR A 560 14.21 -13.32 28.61
N LEU A 561 13.65 -12.33 27.94
CA LEU A 561 13.22 -11.05 28.50
C LEU A 561 11.70 -10.91 28.34
N ARG A 562 11.03 -10.36 29.37
CA ARG A 562 9.61 -9.99 29.29
C ARG A 562 9.33 -8.61 29.86
N ALA A 563 8.27 -7.95 29.39
CA ALA A 563 7.80 -6.67 29.92
C ALA A 563 6.27 -6.58 29.96
N ARG A 564 5.70 -5.94 31.00
CA ARG A 564 4.27 -5.66 31.13
C ARG A 564 4.01 -4.33 31.84
N ALA A 565 3.04 -3.56 31.38
CA ALA A 565 2.61 -2.31 32.00
C ALA A 565 1.48 -2.52 33.01
N TRP A 566 1.30 -1.53 33.88
CA TRP A 566 0.21 -1.42 34.84
C TRP A 566 -0.39 -0.02 34.76
N THR A 567 -1.70 0.08 34.85
CA THR A 567 -2.42 1.36 34.92
C THR A 567 -2.59 1.84 36.37
N THR A 568 -2.94 3.12 36.53
CA THR A 568 -3.31 3.69 37.84
C THR A 568 -4.54 3.04 38.48
N ASP A 569 -5.37 2.37 37.67
CA ASP A 569 -6.53 1.60 38.13
C ASP A 569 -6.17 0.16 38.53
N SER A 570 -4.87 -0.15 38.64
CA SER A 570 -4.35 -1.49 38.99
C SER A 570 -4.69 -2.58 37.98
N ILE A 571 -4.86 -2.23 36.71
CA ILE A 571 -5.01 -3.19 35.60
C ILE A 571 -3.62 -3.45 35.00
N SER A 572 -3.25 -4.73 34.87
CA SER A 572 -1.99 -5.14 34.26
C SER A 572 -2.19 -5.61 32.82
N ASP A 573 -1.19 -5.38 31.98
CA ASP A 573 -1.12 -6.01 30.66
C ASP A 573 -1.10 -7.54 30.84
N THR A 574 -2.08 -8.21 30.23
CA THR A 574 -2.28 -9.67 30.34
C THR A 574 -1.54 -10.45 29.27
N SER A 575 -0.94 -9.77 28.30
CA SER A 575 -0.13 -10.31 27.21
C SER A 575 1.27 -9.67 27.22
N PRO A 576 2.15 -10.04 28.19
CA PRO A 576 3.47 -9.44 28.28
C PRO A 576 4.27 -9.58 26.99
N ALA A 577 4.97 -8.53 26.60
CA ALA A 577 5.95 -8.61 25.51
C ALA A 577 7.09 -9.56 25.87
N GLU A 578 7.58 -10.34 24.91
CA GLU A 578 8.64 -11.34 25.09
C GLU A 578 9.73 -11.21 24.02
N VAL A 579 11.00 -11.35 24.41
CA VAL A 579 12.18 -11.36 23.52
C VAL A 579 13.19 -12.42 24.00
N VAL A 580 13.95 -13.03 23.10
CA VAL A 580 15.11 -13.88 23.42
C VAL A 580 16.36 -13.32 22.72
N PHE A 581 17.53 -13.38 23.37
CA PHE A 581 18.83 -13.05 22.75
C PHE A 581 19.92 -14.00 23.24
N THR A 582 20.96 -14.22 22.43
CA THR A 582 22.10 -15.08 22.76
C THR A 582 23.26 -14.23 23.30
N TYR A 583 23.81 -14.61 24.45
CA TYR A 583 25.02 -14.00 25.00
C TYR A 583 26.21 -14.92 24.75
N ASP A 584 27.30 -14.42 24.14
CA ASP A 584 28.46 -15.24 23.76
C ASP A 584 29.79 -14.46 23.82
N THR A 585 30.69 -14.93 24.69
CA THR A 585 31.96 -14.26 24.98
C THR A 585 33.20 -15.03 24.50
N LEU A 586 33.03 -16.18 23.85
CA LEU A 586 34.14 -17.04 23.43
C LEU A 586 34.57 -16.76 21.98
N PRO A 587 35.88 -16.59 21.69
CA PRO A 587 36.33 -16.42 20.32
C PRO A 587 36.43 -17.77 19.58
N PRO A 588 36.07 -17.80 18.28
CA PRO A 588 36.17 -19.01 17.47
C PRO A 588 37.62 -19.44 17.22
N THR A 589 37.85 -20.73 16.98
CA THR A 589 39.17 -21.25 16.64
C THR A 589 39.61 -20.88 15.22
N ALA A 590 40.90 -20.68 14.99
CA ALA A 590 41.44 -20.39 13.65
C ALA A 590 41.29 -21.59 12.68
N THR A 591 41.14 -21.29 11.38
CA THR A 591 41.00 -22.28 10.30
C THR A 591 42.35 -22.79 9.76
N THR A 592 42.34 -23.78 8.85
CA THR A 592 43.49 -24.32 8.11
C THR A 592 43.32 -24.08 6.60
N LEU A 593 44.30 -23.49 5.90
CA LEU A 593 44.23 -23.27 4.44
C LEU A 593 44.46 -24.57 3.64
N ILE A 594 43.72 -24.77 2.55
CA ILE A 594 43.77 -25.96 1.67
C ILE A 594 44.47 -25.65 0.34
N THR A 595 43.98 -24.67 -0.43
CA THR A 595 44.53 -24.28 -1.75
C THR A 595 44.12 -22.85 -2.10
N PRO A 596 44.90 -22.08 -2.87
CA PRO A 596 46.27 -22.33 -3.31
C PRO A 596 47.25 -22.16 -2.16
N THR A 597 48.07 -23.17 -1.91
CA THR A 597 49.07 -23.13 -0.84
C THR A 597 50.47 -23.30 -1.43
N SER A 598 51.50 -22.84 -0.71
CA SER A 598 52.91 -23.04 -1.09
C SER A 598 53.33 -22.44 -2.44
N GLY A 599 52.71 -21.34 -2.90
CA GLY A 599 53.19 -20.58 -4.06
C GLY A 599 52.88 -21.19 -5.44
N ILE A 600 51.81 -21.98 -5.57
CA ILE A 600 51.43 -22.60 -6.86
C ILE A 600 51.13 -21.56 -7.96
N THR A 601 51.37 -21.94 -9.23
CA THR A 601 51.18 -21.06 -10.41
C THR A 601 50.05 -21.55 -11.32
N PHE A 602 49.09 -20.68 -11.65
CA PHE A 602 47.97 -20.96 -12.56
C PHE A 602 48.15 -20.35 -13.97
N PRO A 603 47.86 -21.09 -15.06
CA PRO A 603 47.89 -20.55 -16.43
C PRO A 603 46.56 -19.90 -16.83
N ALA A 604 46.58 -18.61 -17.19
CA ALA A 604 45.55 -17.80 -17.83
C ALA A 604 44.09 -18.19 -17.47
N VAL A 605 43.77 -18.20 -16.18
CA VAL A 605 42.43 -18.51 -15.68
C VAL A 605 41.61 -17.24 -15.50
N THR A 606 40.29 -17.33 -15.73
CA THR A 606 39.33 -16.24 -15.45
C THR A 606 38.97 -16.13 -13.96
N SER A 607 39.37 -17.12 -13.13
CA SER A 607 39.11 -17.20 -11.69
C SER A 607 40.06 -18.18 -10.97
N VAL A 608 40.26 -18.00 -9.66
CA VAL A 608 41.02 -18.88 -8.76
C VAL A 608 40.17 -19.23 -7.55
N SER A 609 40.09 -20.49 -7.16
CA SER A 609 39.38 -20.92 -5.93
C SER A 609 40.34 -21.02 -4.75
N LEU A 610 40.06 -20.23 -3.70
CA LEU A 610 40.72 -20.21 -2.40
C LEU A 610 39.88 -21.07 -1.43
N MET A 611 40.47 -22.05 -0.75
CA MET A 611 39.74 -23.03 0.09
C MET A 611 40.44 -23.24 1.43
N TRP A 612 39.67 -23.50 2.49
CA TRP A 612 40.14 -23.78 3.86
C TRP A 612 39.24 -24.81 4.57
N GLU A 613 39.62 -25.24 5.78
CA GLU A 613 38.82 -26.16 6.60
C GLU A 613 37.70 -25.41 7.35
N ALA A 614 36.48 -25.94 7.30
CA ALA A 614 35.36 -25.37 8.06
C ALA A 614 35.55 -25.55 9.57
N VAL A 615 35.27 -24.50 10.35
CA VAL A 615 35.33 -24.50 11.82
C VAL A 615 33.91 -24.66 12.40
N PRO A 616 33.68 -25.54 13.39
CA PRO A 616 32.38 -25.67 14.06
C PRO A 616 32.13 -24.52 15.04
N ALA A 617 30.86 -24.12 15.22
CA ALA A 617 30.45 -23.16 16.23
C ALA A 617 30.73 -23.65 17.66
N ASP A 618 31.05 -22.74 18.57
CA ASP A 618 31.37 -23.01 19.98
C ASP A 618 30.15 -22.89 20.89
N SER A 619 29.59 -21.69 21.03
CA SER A 619 28.54 -21.32 22.02
C SER A 619 27.15 -21.20 21.41
N GLY A 620 26.99 -21.51 20.12
CA GLY A 620 25.70 -21.46 19.40
C GLY A 620 25.51 -20.22 18.53
N SER A 621 26.47 -19.29 18.50
CA SER A 621 26.52 -18.19 17.54
C SER A 621 26.99 -18.70 16.16
N PRO A 622 26.35 -18.30 15.04
CA PRO A 622 26.81 -18.65 13.70
C PRO A 622 28.22 -18.09 13.40
N LEU A 623 29.06 -18.90 12.72
CA LEU A 623 30.40 -18.50 12.30
C LEU A 623 30.46 -18.05 10.84
N ALA A 624 31.38 -17.14 10.54
CA ALA A 624 31.75 -16.72 9.20
C ALA A 624 33.26 -16.49 9.10
N TYR A 625 33.76 -16.28 7.88
CA TYR A 625 35.18 -16.14 7.57
C TYR A 625 35.44 -14.78 6.93
N VAL A 626 36.53 -14.12 7.35
CA VAL A 626 37.12 -12.98 6.64
C VAL A 626 38.33 -13.50 5.86
N LEU A 627 38.31 -13.33 4.55
CA LEU A 627 39.40 -13.61 3.62
C LEU A 627 40.13 -12.29 3.30
N GLU A 628 41.44 -12.30 3.21
CA GLU A 628 42.25 -11.25 2.61
C GLU A 628 42.89 -11.79 1.31
N LEU A 629 42.87 -11.03 0.22
CA LEU A 629 43.61 -11.29 -1.02
C LEU A 629 44.23 -9.97 -1.50
N ASP A 630 45.56 -9.88 -1.54
CA ASP A 630 46.34 -8.69 -1.93
C ASP A 630 45.93 -7.40 -1.22
N GLY A 631 45.64 -7.49 0.09
CA GLY A 631 45.19 -6.37 0.91
C GLY A 631 43.71 -5.99 0.70
N GLN A 632 42.97 -6.71 -0.14
CA GLN A 632 41.51 -6.61 -0.24
C GLN A 632 40.85 -7.65 0.66
N LEU A 633 39.78 -7.26 1.34
CA LEU A 633 39.07 -8.13 2.28
C LEU A 633 37.73 -8.57 1.71
N TYR A 634 37.40 -9.82 1.97
CA TYR A 634 36.17 -10.47 1.56
C TYR A 634 35.61 -11.24 2.76
N THR A 635 34.32 -11.52 2.75
CA THR A 635 33.69 -12.37 3.76
C THR A 635 32.85 -13.45 3.12
N THR A 636 32.80 -14.62 3.76
CA THR A 636 31.99 -15.75 3.31
C THR A 636 31.64 -16.64 4.49
N THR A 637 30.56 -17.40 4.38
CA THR A 637 30.20 -18.46 5.33
C THR A 637 30.66 -19.84 4.86
N GLN A 638 31.09 -19.96 3.60
CA GLN A 638 31.64 -21.20 3.06
C GLN A 638 33.14 -21.25 3.28
N ALA A 639 33.68 -22.46 3.41
CA ALA A 639 35.12 -22.69 3.50
C ALA A 639 35.82 -22.63 2.12
N VAL A 640 35.27 -21.83 1.20
CA VAL A 640 35.75 -21.62 -0.16
C VAL A 640 35.33 -20.24 -0.66
N TYR A 641 36.19 -19.60 -1.44
CA TYR A 641 35.95 -18.37 -2.17
C TYR A 641 36.54 -18.45 -3.57
N THR A 642 35.74 -18.20 -4.62
CA THR A 642 36.23 -18.17 -6.00
C THR A 642 36.34 -16.73 -6.48
N THR A 643 37.56 -16.32 -6.85
CA THR A 643 37.84 -14.95 -7.29
C THR A 643 37.24 -14.68 -8.67
N GLY A 644 37.04 -13.40 -9.00
CA GLY A 644 36.94 -12.95 -10.39
C GLY A 644 38.30 -12.98 -11.12
N TYR A 645 38.45 -12.16 -12.16
CA TYR A 645 39.72 -12.02 -12.89
C TYR A 645 40.87 -11.70 -11.92
N VAL A 646 41.91 -12.55 -11.94
CA VAL A 646 43.16 -12.33 -11.20
C VAL A 646 44.21 -11.89 -12.20
N ALA A 647 44.82 -10.73 -11.95
CA ALA A 647 45.87 -10.19 -12.80
C ALA A 647 47.09 -11.13 -12.87
N GLU A 648 47.89 -11.02 -13.92
CA GLU A 648 49.18 -11.71 -13.97
C GLU A 648 50.11 -11.18 -12.87
N GLY A 649 50.70 -12.08 -12.08
CA GLY A 649 51.54 -11.70 -10.95
C GLY A 649 51.59 -12.71 -9.80
N THR A 650 52.22 -12.31 -8.69
CA THR A 650 52.23 -13.04 -7.42
C THR A 650 51.22 -12.38 -6.48
N HIS A 651 50.46 -13.21 -5.77
CA HIS A 651 49.34 -12.81 -4.92
C HIS A 651 49.50 -13.40 -3.50
N ALA A 652 49.11 -12.65 -2.48
CA ALA A 652 49.08 -13.08 -1.08
C ALA A 652 47.62 -13.17 -0.60
N TRP A 653 47.30 -14.17 0.21
CA TRP A 653 45.95 -14.35 0.74
C TRP A 653 45.94 -14.93 2.15
N GLY A 654 44.82 -14.83 2.86
CA GLY A 654 44.65 -15.45 4.18
C GLY A 654 43.21 -15.41 4.68
N VAL A 655 42.92 -16.13 5.77
CA VAL A 655 41.58 -16.28 6.34
C VAL A 655 41.63 -16.20 7.87
N ARG A 656 40.61 -15.57 8.49
CA ARG A 656 40.28 -15.67 9.92
C ARG A 656 38.78 -15.95 10.11
N VAL A 657 38.39 -16.50 11.25
CA VAL A 657 37.00 -16.83 11.60
C VAL A 657 36.43 -15.79 12.56
N PHE A 658 35.14 -15.49 12.48
CA PHE A 658 34.43 -14.64 13.42
C PHE A 658 33.01 -15.17 13.68
N ASP A 659 32.41 -14.78 14.80
CA ASP A 659 31.04 -15.14 15.16
C ASP A 659 30.07 -13.94 15.11
N GLU A 660 28.76 -14.21 15.24
CA GLU A 660 27.71 -13.18 15.24
C GLU A 660 27.72 -12.27 16.47
N ALA A 661 28.34 -12.71 17.58
CA ALA A 661 28.51 -11.91 18.80
C ALA A 661 29.68 -10.91 18.71
N GLY A 662 30.52 -11.02 17.68
CA GLY A 662 31.62 -10.10 17.37
C GLY A 662 33.00 -10.57 17.82
N ASN A 663 33.19 -11.85 18.15
CA ASN A 663 34.50 -12.42 18.50
C ASN A 663 35.24 -12.93 17.26
N TYR A 664 36.58 -12.90 17.28
CA TYR A 664 37.45 -13.23 16.13
C TYR A 664 38.56 -14.21 16.49
N SER A 665 38.93 -15.07 15.53
CA SER A 665 40.17 -15.87 15.56
C SER A 665 41.38 -15.06 15.06
N GLU A 666 42.58 -15.63 15.28
CA GLU A 666 43.82 -15.19 14.61
C GLU A 666 43.77 -15.44 13.09
N TRP A 667 44.58 -14.69 12.32
CA TRP A 667 44.75 -14.84 10.86
C TRP A 667 45.67 -16.01 10.46
N VAL A 668 45.35 -16.65 9.34
CA VAL A 668 46.18 -17.68 8.69
C VAL A 668 46.40 -17.31 7.21
N THR A 669 47.64 -17.25 6.71
CA THR A 669 47.99 -16.66 5.39
C THR A 669 48.91 -17.54 4.51
N ASP A 670 48.87 -17.37 3.18
CA ASP A 670 49.73 -18.02 2.16
C ASP A 670 49.81 -17.18 0.84
N THR A 671 50.45 -17.69 -0.23
CA THR A 671 50.71 -17.02 -1.52
C THR A 671 50.52 -17.92 -2.76
N PHE A 672 50.26 -17.33 -3.94
CA PHE A 672 50.19 -18.02 -5.26
C PHE A 672 50.56 -17.09 -6.44
N ALA A 673 50.59 -17.59 -7.69
CA ALA A 673 50.87 -16.78 -8.89
C ALA A 673 49.99 -17.11 -10.11
N VAL A 674 49.80 -16.16 -11.04
CA VAL A 674 49.03 -16.29 -12.30
C VAL A 674 49.87 -15.83 -13.51
N VAL A 675 49.82 -16.54 -14.64
CA VAL A 675 50.59 -16.25 -15.89
C VAL A 675 49.70 -16.31 -17.14
N GLN A 676 49.77 -15.33 -18.07
CA GLN A 676 48.89 -15.29 -19.27
C GLN A 676 49.60 -15.67 -20.59
N HIS A 677 48.95 -16.48 -21.45
CA HIS A 677 49.44 -16.81 -22.81
C HIS A 677 48.49 -16.26 -23.89
N GLN A 678 48.99 -15.50 -24.87
CA GLN A 678 48.17 -14.89 -25.96
C GLN A 678 48.06 -15.81 -27.20
N VAL A 679 46.85 -16.01 -27.74
CA VAL A 679 46.58 -16.66 -29.05
C VAL A 679 45.55 -15.83 -29.84
N TYR A 680 45.82 -15.55 -31.12
CA TYR A 680 44.92 -14.81 -32.03
C TYR A 680 44.19 -15.78 -32.99
N LEU A 681 42.88 -15.61 -33.17
CA LEU A 681 42.04 -16.40 -34.10
C LEU A 681 41.24 -15.47 -35.04
N PRO A 682 41.23 -15.67 -36.36
CA PRO A 682 40.40 -14.89 -37.28
C PRO A 682 39.02 -15.54 -37.45
N LEU A 683 37.94 -14.80 -37.19
CA LEU A 683 36.56 -15.28 -37.36
C LEU A 683 35.92 -14.66 -38.61
N THR A 684 35.28 -15.49 -39.44
CA THR A 684 34.39 -15.07 -40.55
C THR A 684 32.96 -15.44 -40.16
N ALA A 685 32.07 -14.46 -40.00
CA ALA A 685 30.66 -14.71 -39.72
C ALA A 685 29.86 -14.90 -41.02
N ARG A 686 29.05 -15.96 -41.10
CA ARG A 686 27.97 -16.12 -42.09
C ARG A 686 26.69 -16.54 -41.38
N ASN A 687 25.61 -15.85 -41.72
CA ASN A 687 24.19 -16.16 -41.50
C ASN A 687 23.75 -16.48 -40.08
N PHE A 688 23.23 -15.46 -39.40
CA PHE A 688 22.18 -15.64 -38.38
C PHE A 688 20.98 -14.80 -38.82
N SER A 689 19.84 -15.45 -39.06
CA SER A 689 18.55 -14.78 -39.25
C SER A 689 17.89 -14.63 -37.87
N PRO A 690 17.31 -13.48 -37.53
CA PRO A 690 16.43 -13.35 -36.38
C PRO A 690 15.01 -13.71 -36.84
N GLU A 691 14.66 -15.00 -36.81
CA GLU A 691 13.27 -15.44 -36.80
C GLU A 691 13.05 -16.28 -35.55
N GLY A 692 12.17 -15.78 -34.69
CA GLY A 692 11.84 -16.41 -33.41
C GLY A 692 11.15 -15.45 -32.44
N GLY A 693 10.18 -14.67 -32.91
CA GLY A 693 9.25 -13.95 -32.06
C GLY A 693 8.31 -14.94 -31.39
N GLY A 694 8.73 -15.45 -30.24
CA GLY A 694 7.86 -16.04 -29.24
C GLY A 694 8.12 -15.27 -27.96
N GLY A 695 7.12 -14.57 -27.43
CA GLY A 695 7.18 -13.92 -26.13
C GLY A 695 7.56 -14.96 -25.09
N GLY A 696 8.85 -15.01 -24.76
CA GLY A 696 9.36 -15.84 -23.69
C GLY A 696 8.78 -15.33 -22.38
N PRO A 697 8.65 -16.20 -21.37
CA PRO A 697 8.32 -15.72 -20.03
C PRO A 697 9.35 -14.68 -19.59
N CYS A 698 8.93 -13.67 -18.84
CA CYS A 698 9.88 -12.74 -18.21
C CYS A 698 10.95 -13.54 -17.48
N VAL A 699 12.21 -13.26 -17.79
CA VAL A 699 13.35 -13.97 -17.22
C VAL A 699 13.85 -13.16 -16.04
N ASP A 700 13.95 -13.79 -14.88
CA ASP A 700 14.74 -13.23 -13.80
C ASP A 700 16.22 -13.35 -14.16
N VAL A 701 16.88 -12.22 -14.40
CA VAL A 701 18.30 -12.18 -14.75
C VAL A 701 19.21 -12.14 -13.52
N ILE A 702 18.64 -12.04 -12.32
CA ILE A 702 19.38 -12.19 -11.08
C ILE A 702 19.64 -13.68 -10.86
N LEU A 703 20.92 -14.03 -10.85
CA LEU A 703 21.36 -15.31 -10.31
C LEU A 703 21.29 -15.22 -8.80
N ASN A 704 20.70 -16.25 -8.17
CA ASN A 704 20.73 -16.40 -6.72
C ASN A 704 20.12 -15.21 -5.97
N GLY A 705 18.95 -14.76 -6.42
CA GLY A 705 18.24 -13.62 -5.85
C GLY A 705 17.79 -13.77 -4.41
N GLY A 706 17.48 -15.01 -4.01
CA GLY A 706 17.19 -15.38 -2.62
C GLY A 706 18.42 -15.80 -1.83
N PHE A 707 19.64 -15.64 -2.35
CA PHE A 707 20.90 -15.92 -1.64
C PHE A 707 21.07 -17.36 -1.07
N GLU A 708 20.29 -18.32 -1.57
CA GLU A 708 20.32 -19.75 -1.18
C GLU A 708 21.55 -20.52 -1.69
N SER A 709 22.34 -19.91 -2.59
CA SER A 709 23.64 -20.40 -3.05
C SER A 709 24.71 -19.32 -2.95
N ASP A 710 25.96 -19.64 -3.26
CA ASP A 710 27.08 -18.67 -3.19
C ASP A 710 27.44 -18.12 -4.58
N GLU A 711 26.60 -18.38 -5.58
CA GLU A 711 26.82 -17.97 -6.96
C GLU A 711 26.22 -16.58 -7.22
N GLY A 712 26.71 -15.90 -8.26
CA GLY A 712 26.09 -14.70 -8.83
C GLY A 712 26.45 -13.36 -8.17
N TRP A 713 26.68 -13.31 -6.85
CA TRP A 713 26.92 -12.06 -6.13
C TRP A 713 28.39 -11.86 -5.71
N LEU A 714 28.93 -10.69 -6.02
CA LEU A 714 30.17 -10.16 -5.46
C LEU A 714 29.86 -9.55 -4.09
N LEU A 715 30.48 -10.10 -3.04
CA LEU A 715 30.37 -9.58 -1.69
C LEU A 715 31.56 -8.68 -1.38
N ASN A 716 31.30 -7.43 -1.00
CA ASN A 716 32.28 -6.47 -0.52
C ASN A 716 31.94 -6.15 0.94
N HIS A 717 32.74 -6.64 1.89
CA HIS A 717 32.44 -6.57 3.33
C HIS A 717 30.99 -7.01 3.68
N ALA A 718 30.45 -7.97 2.94
CA ALA A 718 29.09 -8.46 3.04
C ALA A 718 29.11 -9.98 3.23
N THR A 719 28.09 -10.56 3.85
CA THR A 719 28.01 -12.00 4.09
C THR A 719 26.62 -12.52 3.77
N TYR A 720 26.51 -13.79 3.38
CA TYR A 720 25.24 -14.48 3.50
C TYR A 720 24.97 -14.79 4.97
N THR A 721 23.71 -14.71 5.38
CA THR A 721 23.31 -14.94 6.76
C THR A 721 21.98 -15.67 6.81
N THR A 722 21.78 -16.43 7.89
CA THR A 722 20.51 -17.06 8.22
C THR A 722 19.68 -16.20 9.20
N THR A 723 20.24 -15.09 9.69
CA THR A 723 19.55 -14.12 10.55
C THR A 723 18.92 -13.03 9.69
N HIS A 724 17.65 -12.73 9.94
CA HIS A 724 16.77 -11.98 9.03
C HIS A 724 16.81 -12.56 7.60
N VAL A 725 15.89 -13.48 7.31
CA VAL A 725 15.68 -14.06 5.98
C VAL A 725 14.26 -13.70 5.56
N TYR A 726 14.10 -13.15 4.36
CA TYR A 726 12.80 -12.82 3.78
C TYR A 726 12.16 -14.09 3.21
N SER A 727 12.95 -14.90 2.48
CA SER A 727 12.48 -16.13 1.86
C SER A 727 13.60 -17.14 1.71
N GLY A 728 13.33 -18.42 2.01
CA GLY A 728 14.33 -19.47 1.94
C GLY A 728 15.05 -19.68 3.27
N THR A 729 16.36 -19.92 3.23
CA THR A 729 17.20 -20.19 4.40
C THR A 729 18.28 -19.14 4.59
N ARG A 730 18.55 -18.26 3.61
CA ARG A 730 19.59 -17.23 3.70
C ARG A 730 19.17 -15.90 3.08
N SER A 731 19.79 -14.82 3.54
CA SER A 731 19.79 -13.50 2.92
C SER A 731 21.23 -12.99 2.78
N ALA A 732 21.46 -11.86 2.12
CA ALA A 732 22.74 -11.17 2.14
C ALA A 732 22.72 -10.00 3.13
N ARG A 733 23.58 -10.04 4.15
CA ARG A 733 23.84 -8.92 5.04
C ARG A 733 25.00 -8.08 4.52
N VAL A 734 24.74 -6.80 4.31
CA VAL A 734 25.74 -5.75 4.06
C VAL A 734 25.79 -4.85 5.30
N GLY A 735 26.92 -4.19 5.54
CA GLY A 735 27.21 -3.51 6.80
C GLY A 735 28.01 -4.35 7.79
N THR A 736 28.73 -3.63 8.65
CA THR A 736 29.77 -3.98 9.63
C THR A 736 30.62 -5.26 9.53
N LEU A 737 31.93 -5.01 9.45
CA LEU A 737 32.99 -5.86 10.02
C LEU A 737 34.01 -5.05 10.88
N TRP A 738 33.87 -3.71 11.01
CA TRP A 738 34.90 -2.80 11.53
C TRP A 738 34.29 -1.58 12.27
N PRO A 739 33.92 -1.72 13.56
CA PRO A 739 33.49 -0.58 14.36
C PRO A 739 34.59 0.50 14.45
N GLY A 740 34.24 1.78 14.31
CA GLY A 740 35.18 2.90 14.46
C GLY A 740 35.98 3.30 13.21
N GLN A 741 35.60 2.84 12.01
CA GLN A 741 36.21 3.27 10.74
C GLN A 741 35.16 3.52 9.64
N VAL A 742 35.39 4.55 8.81
CA VAL A 742 34.62 4.78 7.59
C VAL A 742 34.74 3.54 6.69
N SER A 743 33.63 2.89 6.37
CA SER A 743 33.63 1.69 5.54
C SER A 743 32.44 1.64 4.59
N TYR A 744 32.64 0.97 3.45
CA TYR A 744 31.58 0.63 2.52
C TYR A 744 31.43 -0.89 2.47
N SER A 745 30.20 -1.36 2.57
CA SER A 745 29.83 -2.76 2.40
C SER A 745 28.72 -2.87 1.36
N SER A 746 28.77 -3.87 0.49
CA SER A 746 27.76 -4.08 -0.54
C SER A 746 27.74 -5.51 -1.06
N VAL A 747 26.58 -5.94 -1.52
CA VAL A 747 26.45 -7.01 -2.50
C VAL A 747 26.30 -6.40 -3.88
N ALA A 748 26.96 -7.00 -4.87
CA ALA A 748 26.86 -6.55 -6.25
C ALA A 748 26.71 -7.72 -7.22
N GLN A 749 25.93 -7.53 -8.27
CA GLN A 749 25.84 -8.49 -9.37
C GLN A 749 25.95 -7.71 -10.68
N THR A 750 26.58 -8.31 -11.69
CA THR A 750 26.61 -7.76 -13.05
C THR A 750 25.75 -8.65 -13.93
N MET A 751 24.80 -8.05 -14.65
CA MET A 751 23.83 -8.77 -15.46
C MET A 751 23.62 -8.06 -16.80
N ALA A 752 23.36 -8.86 -17.84
CA ALA A 752 22.96 -8.33 -19.13
C ALA A 752 21.44 -8.20 -19.17
N LEU A 753 20.94 -6.99 -19.38
CA LEU A 753 19.53 -6.74 -19.66
C LEU A 753 19.35 -6.92 -21.17
N THR A 754 18.70 -8.00 -21.57
CA THR A 754 18.37 -8.22 -22.99
C THR A 754 17.44 -7.13 -23.50
N GLU A 755 17.39 -6.91 -24.81
CA GLU A 755 16.32 -6.08 -25.39
C GLU A 755 14.95 -6.66 -25.00
N GLY A 756 14.00 -5.78 -24.69
CA GLY A 756 12.68 -6.16 -24.19
C GLY A 756 11.77 -4.93 -24.03
N ILE A 757 10.64 -5.10 -23.33
CA ILE A 757 9.65 -4.05 -23.10
C ILE A 757 9.77 -3.47 -21.68
N THR A 758 10.08 -4.30 -20.68
CA THR A 758 10.25 -3.86 -19.29
C THR A 758 11.40 -4.56 -18.58
N ALA A 759 12.06 -3.83 -17.67
CA ALA A 759 13.00 -4.39 -16.70
C ALA A 759 12.62 -3.89 -15.30
N THR A 760 12.19 -4.77 -14.41
CA THR A 760 11.76 -4.39 -13.04
C THR A 760 12.64 -5.05 -12.00
N LEU A 761 13.39 -4.23 -11.25
CA LEU A 761 14.15 -4.65 -10.10
C LEU A 761 13.24 -4.67 -8.88
N GLN A 762 13.26 -5.77 -8.14
CA GLN A 762 12.64 -5.94 -6.85
C GLN A 762 13.68 -6.48 -5.88
N LEU A 763 13.69 -6.01 -4.64
CA LEU A 763 14.47 -6.59 -3.56
C LEU A 763 13.82 -6.31 -2.21
N TRP A 764 14.05 -7.18 -1.25
CA TRP A 764 13.67 -6.98 0.13
C TRP A 764 14.87 -6.52 0.92
N LEU A 765 14.66 -5.55 1.79
CA LEU A 765 15.69 -4.87 2.57
C LEU A 765 15.32 -4.81 4.04
N TYR A 766 16.22 -5.17 4.94
CA TYR A 766 16.04 -5.06 6.39
C TYR A 766 17.19 -4.24 6.96
N PRO A 767 17.04 -2.91 7.13
CA PRO A 767 18.09 -2.09 7.74
C PRO A 767 18.10 -2.26 9.27
N THR A 768 19.27 -2.37 9.87
CA THR A 768 19.51 -2.40 11.33
C THR A 768 20.60 -1.40 11.71
N GLY A 769 20.66 -1.05 13.00
CA GLY A 769 21.58 -0.04 13.53
C GLY A 769 20.88 1.29 13.85
N SER A 770 21.41 1.99 14.85
CA SER A 770 20.80 3.20 15.44
C SER A 770 21.50 4.51 15.09
N ASP A 771 22.59 4.47 14.29
CA ASP A 771 23.30 5.69 13.94
C ASP A 771 22.58 6.48 12.83
N ALA A 772 22.34 7.75 13.10
CA ALA A 772 21.69 8.69 12.19
C ALA A 772 22.61 9.18 11.05
N SER A 773 23.90 8.83 11.09
CA SER A 773 24.96 9.33 10.21
C SER A 773 25.38 8.30 9.15
N ASP A 774 25.05 7.03 9.38
CA ASP A 774 25.29 5.91 8.47
C ASP A 774 24.25 5.86 7.35
N THR A 775 24.71 5.52 6.14
CA THR A 775 23.90 5.62 4.91
C THR A 775 23.79 4.29 4.18
N HIS A 776 22.57 3.82 3.94
CA HIS A 776 22.29 2.71 3.04
C HIS A 776 22.10 3.20 1.60
N TYR A 777 22.39 2.35 0.62
CA TYR A 777 22.32 2.72 -0.79
C TYR A 777 21.96 1.57 -1.72
N ILE A 778 21.33 1.93 -2.84
CA ILE A 778 21.17 1.10 -4.03
C ILE A 778 21.66 1.90 -5.23
N ILE A 779 22.61 1.34 -5.96
CA ILE A 779 23.30 2.00 -7.06
C ILE A 779 23.30 1.07 -8.27
N LEU A 780 23.08 1.63 -9.45
CA LEU A 780 23.24 0.94 -10.73
C LEU A 780 24.38 1.58 -11.52
N TYR A 781 25.31 0.79 -12.03
CA TYR A 781 26.24 1.23 -13.07
C TYR A 781 25.74 0.74 -14.43
N ASP A 782 25.64 1.64 -15.41
CA ASP A 782 25.18 1.29 -16.76
C ASP A 782 26.30 0.70 -17.64
N GLY A 783 25.98 0.34 -18.89
CA GLY A 783 26.93 -0.26 -19.82
C GLY A 783 28.08 0.67 -20.25
N GLY A 784 27.96 1.98 -19.99
CA GLY A 784 29.02 2.98 -20.14
C GLY A 784 29.88 3.16 -18.90
N GLY A 785 29.53 2.50 -17.78
CA GLY A 785 30.18 2.67 -16.48
C GLY A 785 29.74 3.94 -15.74
N GLN A 786 28.66 4.59 -16.15
CA GLN A 786 28.09 5.73 -15.42
C GLN A 786 27.26 5.23 -14.23
N ARG A 787 27.43 5.91 -13.09
CA ARG A 787 26.73 5.63 -11.84
C ARG A 787 25.36 6.31 -11.80
N HIS A 788 24.34 5.55 -11.40
CA HIS A 788 22.96 6.01 -11.16
C HIS A 788 22.54 5.58 -9.76
N ASP A 789 22.15 6.56 -8.94
CA ASP A 789 21.76 6.33 -7.55
C ASP A 789 20.24 6.08 -7.49
N LEU A 790 19.84 4.82 -7.24
CA LEU A 790 18.44 4.43 -7.19
C LEU A 790 17.79 4.83 -5.86
N GLU A 791 18.50 4.66 -4.74
CA GLU A 791 18.07 5.13 -3.42
C GLU A 791 19.26 5.33 -2.47
N TYR A 792 19.15 6.34 -1.60
CA TYR A 792 20.05 6.60 -0.47
C TYR A 792 19.21 6.98 0.75
N TRP A 793 19.47 6.39 1.92
CA TRP A 793 18.74 6.71 3.14
C TRP A 793 19.58 6.47 4.40
N LEU A 794 19.13 7.04 5.52
CA LEU A 794 19.79 6.98 6.84
C LEU A 794 18.98 6.12 7.82
N GLY A 795 19.65 5.39 8.73
CA GLY A 795 19.07 4.71 9.90
C GLY A 795 18.32 3.38 9.68
N GLY A 796 17.99 2.69 10.79
CA GLY A 796 17.27 1.41 10.85
C GLY A 796 15.76 1.54 11.08
N ALA A 797 14.97 0.77 10.32
CA ALA A 797 13.51 0.65 10.42
C ALA A 797 13.10 -0.83 10.44
N PRO A 798 12.06 -1.28 11.18
CA PRO A 798 11.62 -2.68 11.14
C PRO A 798 10.48 -2.90 10.12
N PRO A 799 10.10 -4.16 9.82
CA PRO A 799 10.89 -5.30 9.37
C PRO A 799 11.16 -5.20 7.84
N TRP A 800 11.40 -6.32 7.15
CA TRP A 800 11.71 -6.42 5.71
C TRP A 800 10.85 -5.50 4.83
N GLN A 801 11.51 -4.61 4.10
CA GLN A 801 10.89 -3.64 3.21
C GLN A 801 11.15 -4.02 1.77
N LYS A 802 10.07 -4.14 0.99
CA LYS A 802 10.18 -4.32 -0.45
C LYS A 802 10.56 -3.00 -1.12
N ARG A 803 11.56 -3.03 -1.98
CA ARG A 803 11.87 -1.96 -2.93
C ARG A 803 11.62 -2.45 -4.34
N VAL A 804 11.08 -1.57 -5.19
CA VAL A 804 10.79 -1.84 -6.59
C VAL A 804 11.25 -0.65 -7.42
N TYR A 805 12.05 -0.90 -8.46
CA TYR A 805 12.54 0.12 -9.39
C TYR A 805 12.31 -0.31 -10.83
N ASP A 806 11.93 0.65 -11.67
CA ASP A 806 11.88 0.47 -13.12
C ASP A 806 13.27 0.75 -13.71
N LEU A 807 13.86 -0.24 -14.35
CA LEU A 807 15.16 -0.19 -15.01
C LEU A 807 15.04 -0.31 -16.54
N SER A 808 13.85 -0.07 -17.11
CA SER A 808 13.58 -0.26 -18.54
C SER A 808 14.45 0.63 -19.45
N ASP A 809 14.89 1.79 -18.98
CA ASP A 809 15.82 2.68 -19.70
C ASP A 809 17.20 2.04 -19.96
N TYR A 810 17.53 0.96 -19.25
CA TYR A 810 18.81 0.26 -19.36
C TYR A 810 18.74 -1.05 -20.16
N LEU A 811 17.59 -1.37 -20.77
CA LEU A 811 17.44 -2.54 -21.65
C LEU A 811 18.47 -2.49 -22.80
N GLY A 812 19.00 -3.67 -23.16
CA GLY A 812 20.08 -3.81 -24.14
C GLY A 812 21.49 -3.53 -23.60
N GLN A 813 21.65 -3.25 -22.31
CA GLN A 813 22.95 -2.96 -21.68
C GLN A 813 23.39 -4.06 -20.69
N THR A 814 24.69 -4.12 -20.41
CA THR A 814 25.21 -4.82 -19.23
C THR A 814 25.30 -3.84 -18.08
N VAL A 815 24.63 -4.12 -16.98
CA VAL A 815 24.57 -3.24 -15.81
C VAL A 815 25.14 -3.94 -14.58
N THR A 816 25.63 -3.16 -13.61
CA THR A 816 26.06 -3.67 -12.30
C THR A 816 25.21 -3.05 -11.20
N LEU A 817 24.44 -3.86 -10.49
CA LEU A 817 23.66 -3.47 -9.33
C LEU A 817 24.53 -3.58 -8.09
N TYR A 818 24.54 -2.56 -7.24
CA TYR A 818 25.10 -2.55 -5.90
C TYR A 818 24.00 -2.25 -4.89
N VAL A 819 23.93 -3.04 -3.83
CA VAL A 819 23.09 -2.79 -2.66
C VAL A 819 24.01 -2.78 -1.45
N GLY A 820 24.04 -1.71 -0.67
CA GLY A 820 25.10 -1.52 0.30
C GLY A 820 24.79 -0.56 1.43
N THR A 821 25.74 -0.47 2.36
CA THR A 821 25.77 0.46 3.48
C THR A 821 27.13 1.11 3.59
N ARG A 822 27.15 2.41 3.88
CA ARG A 822 28.32 3.21 4.23
C ARG A 822 28.25 3.50 5.72
N ASN A 823 29.20 2.96 6.48
CA ASN A 823 29.41 3.36 7.87
C ASN A 823 30.41 4.52 7.90
N ASP A 824 30.20 5.54 8.73
CA ASP A 824 31.06 6.72 8.80
C ASP A 824 32.18 6.64 9.86
N GLY A 825 32.15 5.61 10.70
CA GLY A 825 33.21 5.30 11.66
C GLY A 825 33.11 6.00 13.00
N GLU A 826 32.00 6.66 13.31
CA GLU A 826 31.64 7.08 14.67
C GLU A 826 30.53 6.12 15.22
N ASP A 827 30.43 5.98 16.55
CA ASP A 827 29.34 5.26 17.26
C ASP A 827 28.88 3.85 16.74
N ASP A 828 27.59 3.53 16.87
CA ASP A 828 26.95 2.24 16.54
C ASP A 828 26.91 2.01 15.03
N THR A 829 26.92 0.76 14.58
CA THR A 829 27.10 0.45 13.15
C THR A 829 25.80 0.06 12.44
N ALA A 830 25.55 0.62 11.25
CA ALA A 830 24.41 0.25 10.43
C ALA A 830 24.66 -0.99 9.56
N MET A 831 23.67 -1.89 9.51
CA MET A 831 23.61 -3.05 8.62
C MET A 831 22.33 -3.06 7.79
N LEU A 832 22.34 -3.84 6.72
CA LEU A 832 21.23 -3.99 5.80
C LEU A 832 21.21 -5.44 5.33
N TYR A 833 20.13 -6.16 5.60
CA TYR A 833 19.91 -7.47 5.02
C TYR A 833 19.16 -7.28 3.70
N VAL A 834 19.51 -8.06 2.70
CA VAL A 834 19.01 -8.00 1.32
C VAL A 834 18.57 -9.39 0.97
N ASP A 835 17.35 -9.56 0.46
CA ASP A 835 16.83 -10.88 0.09
C ASP A 835 15.74 -10.76 -0.98
N GLY A 836 15.37 -11.87 -1.61
CA GLY A 836 14.34 -11.93 -2.65
C GLY A 836 14.58 -10.95 -3.79
N VAL A 837 15.85 -10.77 -4.18
CA VAL A 837 16.25 -9.89 -5.28
C VAL A 837 15.83 -10.53 -6.60
N VAL A 838 15.04 -9.83 -7.37
CA VAL A 838 14.51 -10.30 -8.66
C VAL A 838 14.64 -9.15 -9.63
N LEU A 839 15.29 -9.37 -10.77
CA LEU A 839 15.28 -8.44 -11.89
C LEU A 839 14.64 -9.13 -13.08
N LYS A 840 13.33 -8.91 -13.24
CA LYS A 840 12.60 -9.50 -14.35
C LYS A 840 12.77 -8.64 -15.59
N VAL A 841 13.34 -9.23 -16.63
CA VAL A 841 13.39 -8.68 -17.98
C VAL A 841 12.33 -9.37 -18.83
N CYS A 842 11.36 -8.60 -19.31
CA CYS A 842 10.28 -9.10 -20.14
C CYS A 842 10.54 -8.72 -21.60
N PRO A 843 10.55 -9.69 -22.53
CA PRO A 843 10.80 -9.46 -23.95
C PRO A 843 9.70 -8.67 -24.65
#